data_AF-A0A8C4ZM77-F1
#
_entry.id   AF-A0A8C4ZM77-F1
#
_cell.length_a   1.000
_cell.length_b   1.000
_cell.length_c   1.000
_cell.angle_alpha   90.00
_cell.angle_beta   90.00
_cell.angle_gamma   90.00
#
_symmetry.space_group_name_H-M   'P 1'
#
loop_
_entity.id
_entity.type
_entity.pdbx_description
1 polymer ?
#
loop_
_entity_poly.entity_id
_entity_poly.type
_entity_poly.pdbx_seq_one_letter_code
_entity_poly.pdbx_strand_id
1 'polypeptide(L)'
;MAFQGNNHLLNWRRRSKRKTPGQKMQLKMDDIDEWMKRVEMASEFAVSEVLTSGTNSRAMALQSAEQLQDHDDAYSEAQALLSDWMSSKLRLELEMDEEDDPAAPAVPTAVLPAFMDYSSFDELYNHLAEEEEGKTVSSFLQELMDRELLDPGTAQDLLLDLDQARRRTRDPSVTMEARHRQVRETRARRDAERERLRRAQEARRAALEEARQREREAEARRREEARRGEALVQKEMGRLRRQMEEQKALEQRGRQKEREKLDREKAAVLPPSAGPSFSTYRPPAEQSQSRLHILNLQCLQRPFSGWYSVVLERRLQLGRAAALCDWKRSLRAWRAWRTLVWAAREHREREATEEELRTEHRRDQLAPGGDRRRLLRRCFSTWQLWWQSEKGQRELLAQQEQTRSKMAALISAASTGRLRGPEAPAQGLGPPGPTGEGADPPGVPDRVGTVRQKKTDVLPPAPSSGRQGDSPAVPPLMRPPQPWQVTRRHAAVSACERRQAQRRRGAGGAAAQGPRSEPRHAAQQHTIALQRKLLREQQEQILLLQKERCLLEARGAPEQRAQGRTGDQNSWGRTPTRNAANQQRPLLDPVVMAMEERARLRLERRREVEEMRRKKEEEKLAQMKVEEEERRRQEQEERREEERRRREERRLQREREEQQQQRVRSQQALQTTARHHHQRSLLLRRGLAPWQRLLRLKRGHEQLAVRHHRGRVLSTGLRAWHHWTRASLSEKQAAADQLNRQLLLRQAVACWRRLVECRARLEERAQDHHRATAQRRVLRALLALLTRERLLQWDRLEEARQHSSRRVLRRCLRVWVLLPGRQREEREKEARREQLRRRVEEVLPDFRCSPLGSF
;
A
#
# COMPACT_ATOMS: atom_id res chain seq x y z
N MET A 1 -4.86 -51.37 18.99
CA MET A 1 -4.27 -50.34 19.89
C MET A 1 -4.50 -48.97 19.27
N ALA A 2 -4.46 -47.88 20.02
CA ALA A 2 -4.69 -46.52 19.51
C ALA A 2 -3.46 -45.63 19.71
N PHE A 3 -3.01 -44.95 18.66
CA PHE A 3 -2.09 -43.81 18.77
C PHE A 3 -2.87 -42.51 18.58
N GLN A 4 -2.66 -41.56 19.49
CA GLN A 4 -3.43 -40.31 19.54
C GLN A 4 -2.76 -39.23 18.67
N GLY A 5 -3.43 -38.80 17.60
CA GLY A 5 -3.01 -37.64 16.82
C GLY A 5 -3.34 -36.33 17.56
N ASN A 6 -2.31 -35.55 17.91
CA ASN A 6 -2.40 -34.33 18.72
C ASN A 6 -3.11 -33.14 18.01
N ASN A 7 -4.44 -33.20 17.93
CA ASN A 7 -5.30 -32.15 17.35
C ASN A 7 -5.53 -30.97 18.31
N HIS A 8 -4.48 -30.30 18.79
CA HIS A 8 -4.59 -29.20 19.76
C HIS A 8 -4.04 -27.83 19.33
N LEU A 9 -3.24 -27.74 18.26
CA LEU A 9 -2.54 -26.52 17.87
C LEU A 9 -3.36 -25.45 17.11
N LEU A 10 -4.60 -25.71 16.69
CA LEU A 10 -5.41 -24.75 15.90
C LEU A 10 -6.76 -24.35 16.52
N ASN A 11 -6.93 -24.56 17.82
CA ASN A 11 -8.15 -24.15 18.54
C ASN A 11 -8.14 -22.65 18.93
N TRP A 12 -8.44 -21.78 17.97
CA TRP A 12 -8.76 -20.36 18.21
C TRP A 12 -9.98 -20.23 19.14
N ARG A 13 -9.74 -20.21 20.47
CA ARG A 13 -10.76 -20.02 21.51
C ARG A 13 -11.41 -18.64 21.39
N ARG A 14 -12.49 -18.55 20.60
CA ARG A 14 -13.36 -17.36 20.55
C ARG A 14 -13.89 -17.07 21.97
N ARG A 15 -13.31 -16.07 22.65
CA ARG A 15 -13.76 -15.54 23.95
C ARG A 15 -15.12 -14.82 23.82
N SER A 16 -16.17 -15.51 23.40
CA SER A 16 -17.53 -14.96 23.22
C SER A 16 -18.27 -14.79 24.56
N LYS A 17 -17.66 -14.04 25.50
CA LYS A 17 -18.23 -13.73 26.81
C LYS A 17 -19.33 -12.68 26.65
N ARG A 18 -20.53 -13.13 26.24
CA ARG A 18 -21.70 -12.29 25.95
C ARG A 18 -22.06 -11.38 27.14
N LYS A 19 -21.81 -10.07 27.03
CA LYS A 19 -22.46 -9.04 27.85
C LYS A 19 -23.75 -8.56 27.16
N THR A 20 -24.72 -8.11 27.95
CA THR A 20 -26.08 -7.78 27.49
C THR A 20 -26.16 -6.43 26.78
N PRO A 21 -27.03 -6.27 25.75
CA PRO A 21 -27.25 -5.00 25.07
C PRO A 21 -28.08 -4.06 25.95
N GLY A 22 -27.42 -3.14 26.67
CA GLY A 22 -28.09 -2.26 27.64
C GLY A 22 -27.41 -0.93 27.94
N GLN A 23 -26.26 -0.63 27.33
CA GLN A 23 -25.56 0.64 27.45
C GLN A 23 -24.92 1.00 26.10
N LYS A 24 -25.04 2.25 25.69
CA LYS A 24 -24.19 2.82 24.62
C LYS A 24 -22.83 3.10 25.25
N MET A 25 -21.89 2.17 25.17
CA MET A 25 -20.49 2.56 25.26
C MET A 25 -20.21 3.45 24.05
N GLN A 26 -19.85 4.71 24.30
CA GLN A 26 -19.08 5.47 23.34
C GLN A 26 -17.74 4.75 23.25
N LEU A 27 -17.47 4.11 22.10
CA LEU A 27 -16.12 3.67 21.77
C LEU A 27 -15.25 4.93 21.76
N LYS A 28 -14.32 5.03 22.70
CA LYS A 28 -13.29 6.06 22.65
C LYS A 28 -12.26 5.65 21.60
N MET A 29 -11.49 6.60 21.08
CA MET A 29 -10.42 6.24 20.14
C MET A 29 -9.39 5.32 20.83
N ASP A 30 -9.16 5.60 22.12
CA ASP A 30 -8.43 4.80 23.10
C ASP A 30 -8.77 3.29 23.04
N ASP A 31 -10.05 2.90 22.89
CA ASP A 31 -10.46 1.48 22.79
C ASP A 31 -9.96 0.81 21.49
N ILE A 32 -9.83 1.59 20.42
CA ILE A 32 -9.38 1.14 19.09
C ILE A 32 -7.84 1.11 19.06
N ASP A 33 -7.19 2.10 19.66
CA ASP A 33 -5.73 2.16 19.78
C ASP A 33 -5.20 1.08 20.75
N GLU A 34 -5.92 0.76 21.83
CA GLU A 34 -5.66 -0.44 22.66
C GLU A 34 -5.87 -1.73 21.87
N TRP A 35 -6.85 -1.78 20.95
CA TRP A 35 -7.08 -2.96 20.13
C TRP A 35 -5.98 -3.16 19.08
N MET A 36 -5.54 -2.09 18.39
CA MET A 36 -4.43 -2.15 17.45
C MET A 36 -3.14 -2.58 18.15
N LYS A 37 -2.78 -1.96 19.28
CA LYS A 37 -1.60 -2.36 20.07
C LYS A 37 -1.67 -3.82 20.54
N ARG A 38 -2.85 -4.33 20.91
CA ARG A 38 -3.04 -5.76 21.24
C ARG A 38 -2.97 -6.69 20.03
N VAL A 39 -3.24 -6.21 18.83
CA VAL A 39 -3.05 -6.97 17.58
C VAL A 39 -1.58 -6.96 17.18
N GLU A 40 -0.90 -5.80 17.27
CA GLU A 40 0.54 -5.63 17.04
C GLU A 40 1.35 -6.53 17.98
N MET A 41 1.14 -6.43 19.30
CA MET A 41 1.74 -7.33 20.30
C MET A 41 1.42 -8.81 20.05
N ALA A 42 0.23 -9.14 19.54
CA ALA A 42 -0.12 -10.53 19.23
C ALA A 42 0.55 -11.04 17.95
N SER A 43 0.82 -10.17 16.97
CA SER A 43 1.65 -10.52 15.80
C SER A 43 3.13 -10.62 16.17
N GLU A 44 3.66 -9.73 17.01
CA GLU A 44 5.03 -9.80 17.54
C GLU A 44 5.24 -11.10 18.34
N PHE A 45 4.27 -11.47 19.19
CA PHE A 45 4.30 -12.74 19.94
C PHE A 45 4.17 -13.97 19.04
N ALA A 46 3.34 -13.92 18.00
CA ALA A 46 3.24 -15.03 17.03
C ALA A 46 4.52 -15.18 16.19
N VAL A 47 5.19 -14.07 15.84
CA VAL A 47 6.49 -14.08 15.17
C VAL A 47 7.58 -14.65 16.10
N SER A 48 7.59 -14.29 17.39
CA SER A 48 8.60 -14.80 18.33
C SER A 48 8.41 -16.27 18.73
N GLU A 49 7.18 -16.79 18.83
CA GLU A 49 6.97 -18.26 18.97
C GLU A 49 7.44 -19.02 17.73
N VAL A 50 7.16 -18.53 16.51
CA VAL A 50 7.60 -19.17 15.26
C VAL A 50 9.13 -19.15 15.11
N LEU A 51 9.80 -18.08 15.54
CA LEU A 51 11.26 -17.94 15.46
C LEU A 51 12.02 -18.65 16.60
N THR A 52 11.34 -19.12 17.65
CA THR A 52 11.97 -19.87 18.76
C THR A 52 11.70 -21.38 18.75
N SER A 53 10.66 -21.84 18.05
CA SER A 53 10.28 -23.26 17.98
C SER A 53 11.06 -24.05 16.92
N GLY A 54 12.39 -24.00 16.95
CA GLY A 54 13.29 -24.68 16.00
C GLY A 54 14.42 -25.46 16.68
N THR A 55 14.15 -26.69 17.13
CA THR A 55 15.18 -27.56 17.72
C THR A 55 16.18 -28.08 16.68
N ASN A 56 17.48 -27.85 16.94
CA ASN A 56 18.63 -28.49 16.29
C ASN A 56 18.84 -28.22 14.79
N SER A 57 19.16 -26.97 14.44
CA SER A 57 20.18 -26.70 13.41
C SER A 57 20.92 -25.39 13.71
N ARG A 58 22.08 -25.18 13.08
CA ARG A 58 23.07 -24.14 13.40
C ARG A 58 22.73 -22.75 12.82
N ALA A 59 21.45 -22.38 12.84
CA ALA A 59 20.95 -21.09 12.37
C ALA A 59 20.93 -20.05 13.51
N MET A 60 21.23 -18.78 13.21
CA MET A 60 21.06 -17.70 14.18
C MET A 60 19.56 -17.42 14.38
N ALA A 61 19.09 -17.47 15.64
CA ALA A 61 17.73 -17.12 15.98
C ALA A 61 17.49 -15.62 15.72
N LEU A 62 16.60 -15.31 14.78
CA LEU A 62 16.21 -13.93 14.45
C LEU A 62 15.27 -13.41 15.54
N GLN A 63 15.56 -12.22 16.08
CA GLN A 63 14.92 -11.70 17.29
C GLN A 63 13.94 -10.55 17.01
N SER A 64 13.91 -10.02 15.78
CA SER A 64 12.97 -8.98 15.36
C SER A 64 12.38 -9.25 13.97
N ALA A 65 11.22 -8.65 13.70
CA ALA A 65 10.60 -8.68 12.37
C ALA A 65 11.47 -7.95 11.32
N GLU A 66 12.29 -6.98 11.72
CA GLU A 66 13.27 -6.34 10.82
C GLU A 66 14.39 -7.31 10.43
N GLN A 67 14.92 -8.11 11.37
CA GLN A 67 15.91 -9.15 11.04
C GLN A 67 15.38 -10.25 10.13
N LEU A 68 14.09 -10.59 10.22
CA LEU A 68 13.45 -11.50 9.25
C LEU A 68 13.33 -10.85 7.86
N GLN A 69 12.92 -9.57 7.81
CA GLN A 69 12.85 -8.80 6.57
C GLN A 69 14.23 -8.64 5.90
N ASP A 70 15.29 -8.42 6.69
CA ASP A 70 16.68 -8.35 6.21
C ASP A 70 17.17 -9.71 5.67
N HIS A 71 16.70 -10.83 6.25
CA HIS A 71 17.00 -12.18 5.77
C HIS A 71 16.26 -12.52 4.47
N ASP A 72 14.99 -12.18 4.35
CA ASP A 72 14.21 -12.32 3.11
C ASP A 72 14.78 -11.42 2.00
N ASP A 73 15.16 -10.18 2.33
CA ASP A 73 15.87 -9.27 1.43
C ASP A 73 17.20 -9.88 0.97
N ALA A 74 18.04 -10.38 1.88
CA ALA A 74 19.32 -11.01 1.55
C ALA A 74 19.18 -12.30 0.72
N TYR A 75 18.15 -13.10 0.99
CA TYR A 75 17.81 -14.27 0.18
C TYR A 75 17.35 -13.87 -1.23
N SER A 76 16.57 -12.79 -1.36
CA SER A 76 16.18 -12.24 -2.67
C SER A 76 17.37 -11.66 -3.44
N GLU A 77 18.34 -11.04 -2.77
CA GLU A 77 19.59 -10.59 -3.40
C GLU A 77 20.45 -11.77 -3.85
N ALA A 78 20.53 -12.85 -3.06
CA ALA A 78 21.24 -14.07 -3.47
C ALA A 78 20.58 -14.73 -4.70
N GLN A 79 19.24 -14.80 -4.74
CA GLN A 79 18.51 -15.28 -5.92
C GLN A 79 18.72 -14.38 -7.14
N ALA A 80 18.70 -13.05 -6.98
CA ALA A 80 18.95 -12.10 -8.07
C ALA A 80 20.37 -12.22 -8.62
N LEU A 81 21.38 -12.34 -7.76
CA LEU A 81 22.77 -12.56 -8.16
C LEU A 81 22.97 -13.91 -8.87
N LEU A 82 22.24 -14.96 -8.46
CA LEU A 82 22.22 -16.24 -9.17
C LEU A 82 21.54 -16.14 -10.53
N SER A 83 20.41 -15.42 -10.67
CA SER A 83 19.76 -15.21 -11.97
C SER A 83 20.62 -14.36 -12.91
N ASP A 84 21.27 -13.31 -12.41
CA ASP A 84 22.19 -12.49 -13.18
C ASP A 84 23.39 -13.32 -13.63
N TRP A 85 23.99 -14.13 -12.74
CA TRP A 85 25.10 -15.04 -13.08
C TRP A 85 24.68 -16.07 -14.15
N MET A 86 23.56 -16.77 -13.96
CA MET A 86 23.04 -17.72 -14.97
C MET A 86 22.79 -17.03 -16.32
N SER A 87 22.26 -15.80 -16.31
CA SER A 87 22.04 -15.03 -17.54
C SER A 87 23.33 -14.53 -18.21
N SER A 88 24.40 -14.33 -17.43
CA SER A 88 25.70 -13.83 -17.90
C SER A 88 26.72 -14.92 -18.22
N LYS A 89 26.44 -16.17 -17.85
CA LYS A 89 27.34 -17.31 -18.06
C LYS A 89 26.71 -18.40 -18.94
N LEU A 90 25.68 -19.07 -18.47
CA LEU A 90 25.06 -20.18 -19.20
C LEU A 90 24.49 -19.75 -20.56
N ARG A 91 23.97 -18.53 -20.70
CA ARG A 91 23.55 -18.01 -22.02
C ARG A 91 24.72 -17.71 -22.95
N LEU A 92 25.80 -17.16 -22.41
CA LEU A 92 27.00 -16.82 -23.18
C LEU A 92 27.80 -18.06 -23.58
N GLU A 93 27.66 -19.16 -22.85
CA GLU A 93 28.18 -20.49 -23.21
C GLU A 93 27.26 -21.17 -24.24
N LEU A 94 25.92 -21.09 -24.10
CA LEU A 94 24.98 -21.58 -25.13
C LEU A 94 24.99 -20.77 -26.44
N GLU A 95 25.28 -19.47 -26.38
CA GLU A 95 25.44 -18.60 -27.56
C GLU A 95 26.80 -18.80 -28.27
N MET A 96 27.76 -19.49 -27.63
CA MET A 96 29.02 -19.94 -28.25
C MET A 96 28.85 -21.27 -28.98
N ASP A 97 27.97 -22.17 -28.52
CA ASP A 97 27.71 -23.48 -29.13
C ASP A 97 26.90 -23.41 -30.44
N GLU A 98 26.39 -22.24 -30.84
CA GLU A 98 25.62 -22.05 -32.10
C GLU A 98 26.41 -21.36 -33.25
N GLU A 99 27.66 -20.92 -33.06
CA GLU A 99 28.49 -20.34 -34.15
C GLU A 99 29.62 -21.27 -34.63
N ASP A 100 29.41 -21.85 -35.82
CA ASP A 100 30.36 -22.56 -36.70
C ASP A 100 31.11 -23.81 -36.16
N ASP A 101 30.61 -25.00 -36.52
CA ASP A 101 31.31 -26.29 -36.48
C ASP A 101 31.86 -26.68 -37.89
N PRO A 102 33.07 -26.23 -38.27
CA PRO A 102 33.67 -26.59 -39.56
C PRO A 102 34.28 -28.00 -39.53
N ALA A 103 34.03 -28.78 -40.57
CA ALA A 103 34.37 -30.20 -40.64
C ALA A 103 35.85 -30.53 -40.30
N ALA A 104 36.00 -31.55 -39.45
CA ALA A 104 37.22 -31.96 -38.77
C ALA A 104 38.46 -32.27 -39.65
N PRO A 105 39.68 -32.12 -39.09
CA PRO A 105 40.83 -32.95 -39.44
C PRO A 105 40.73 -34.32 -38.73
N ALA A 106 40.99 -35.41 -39.45
CA ALA A 106 41.02 -36.75 -38.85
C ALA A 106 42.35 -36.99 -38.11
N VAL A 107 42.28 -37.39 -36.84
CA VAL A 107 43.44 -37.84 -36.06
C VAL A 107 43.70 -39.34 -36.34
N PRO A 108 44.93 -39.77 -36.66
CA PRO A 108 45.23 -41.19 -36.86
C PRO A 108 45.01 -42.02 -35.58
N THR A 109 44.34 -43.16 -35.70
CA THR A 109 44.15 -44.10 -34.59
C THR A 109 45.48 -44.79 -34.24
N ALA A 110 46.13 -44.34 -33.17
CA ALA A 110 47.23 -45.07 -32.56
C ALA A 110 46.73 -46.36 -31.89
N VAL A 111 47.59 -47.38 -31.83
CA VAL A 111 47.25 -48.73 -31.38
C VAL A 111 46.87 -48.76 -29.90
N LEU A 112 45.72 -49.37 -29.58
CA LEU A 112 45.41 -49.84 -28.23
C LEU A 112 45.94 -51.28 -28.05
N PRO A 113 46.73 -51.59 -27.00
CA PRO A 113 47.14 -52.96 -26.68
C PRO A 113 45.95 -53.87 -26.32
N ALA A 114 46.16 -55.19 -26.41
CA ALA A 114 45.15 -56.19 -26.10
C ALA A 114 44.81 -56.20 -24.59
N PHE A 115 43.54 -55.99 -24.26
CA PHE A 115 42.99 -56.03 -22.89
C PHE A 115 41.76 -56.96 -22.81
N MET A 116 41.68 -57.95 -23.71
CA MET A 116 40.47 -58.74 -23.99
C MET A 116 40.76 -60.24 -24.18
N ASP A 117 41.44 -60.87 -23.21
CA ASP A 117 41.59 -62.35 -23.15
C ASP A 117 41.74 -62.86 -21.69
N TYR A 118 40.95 -62.30 -20.75
CA TYR A 118 40.83 -62.82 -19.38
C TYR A 118 39.37 -63.15 -19.08
N SER A 119 39.09 -64.41 -18.75
CA SER A 119 37.73 -64.97 -18.66
C SER A 119 37.16 -65.05 -17.25
N SER A 120 38.00 -64.99 -16.20
CA SER A 120 37.59 -64.93 -14.81
C SER A 120 38.12 -63.69 -14.09
N PHE A 121 37.33 -63.15 -13.17
CA PHE A 121 37.72 -62.04 -12.30
C PHE A 121 38.89 -62.42 -11.38
N ASP A 122 38.95 -63.67 -10.94
CA ASP A 122 40.01 -64.16 -10.04
C ASP A 122 41.35 -64.35 -10.78
N GLU A 123 41.33 -64.62 -12.09
CA GLU A 123 42.55 -64.64 -12.93
C GLU A 123 43.16 -63.23 -13.04
N LEU A 124 42.30 -62.23 -13.30
CA LEU A 124 42.69 -60.83 -13.34
C LEU A 124 43.24 -60.34 -11.99
N TYR A 125 42.64 -60.77 -10.88
CA TYR A 125 43.09 -60.39 -9.53
C TYR A 125 44.42 -61.04 -9.14
N ASN A 126 44.66 -62.29 -9.56
CA ASN A 126 45.94 -62.96 -9.31
C ASN A 126 47.08 -62.30 -10.11
N HIS A 127 46.88 -61.96 -11.39
CA HIS A 127 47.92 -61.25 -12.15
C HIS A 127 48.22 -59.85 -11.60
N LEU A 128 47.20 -59.10 -11.15
CA LEU A 128 47.40 -57.84 -10.43
C LEU A 128 48.07 -57.98 -9.05
N ALA A 129 48.12 -59.20 -8.48
CA ALA A 129 48.82 -59.49 -7.24
C ALA A 129 50.27 -60.00 -7.44
N GLU A 130 50.63 -60.40 -8.66
CA GLU A 130 51.96 -60.91 -9.02
C GLU A 130 52.88 -59.84 -9.64
N GLU A 131 52.34 -58.75 -10.21
CA GLU A 131 53.15 -57.63 -10.71
C GLU A 131 53.61 -56.68 -9.60
N GLU A 132 54.94 -56.57 -9.39
CA GLU A 132 55.53 -55.55 -8.51
C GLU A 132 55.44 -54.14 -9.14
N GLU A 133 54.26 -53.51 -9.05
CA GLU A 133 53.93 -52.18 -9.62
C GLU A 133 55.04 -51.12 -9.43
N GLY A 134 55.70 -51.14 -8.27
CA GLY A 134 56.77 -50.19 -7.94
C GLY A 134 57.95 -50.19 -8.92
N LYS A 135 58.27 -51.32 -9.55
CA LYS A 135 59.37 -51.42 -10.53
C LYS A 135 58.94 -50.91 -11.90
N THR A 136 57.82 -51.41 -12.42
CA THR A 136 57.28 -51.04 -13.74
C THR A 136 56.90 -49.55 -13.81
N VAL A 137 56.28 -49.02 -12.74
CA VAL A 137 56.00 -47.58 -12.63
C VAL A 137 57.29 -46.76 -12.54
N SER A 138 58.33 -47.23 -11.85
CA SER A 138 59.61 -46.50 -11.76
C SER A 138 60.34 -46.41 -13.11
N SER A 139 60.39 -47.49 -13.89
CA SER A 139 61.00 -47.46 -15.23
C SER A 139 60.18 -46.61 -16.20
N PHE A 140 58.85 -46.68 -16.13
CA PHE A 140 57.98 -45.88 -17.01
C PHE A 140 58.07 -44.38 -16.69
N LEU A 141 58.18 -44.01 -15.41
CA LEU A 141 58.44 -42.61 -15.01
C LEU A 141 59.82 -42.13 -15.47
N GLN A 142 60.84 -42.97 -15.42
CA GLN A 142 62.18 -42.65 -15.91
C GLN A 142 62.16 -42.35 -17.42
N GLU A 143 61.57 -43.24 -18.24
CA GLU A 143 61.41 -43.04 -19.68
C GLU A 143 60.54 -41.82 -20.05
N LEU A 144 59.65 -41.37 -19.15
CA LEU A 144 58.80 -40.20 -19.36
C LEU A 144 59.54 -38.89 -18.99
N MET A 145 60.49 -38.92 -18.04
CA MET A 145 61.37 -37.78 -17.77
C MET A 145 62.49 -37.64 -18.82
N ASP A 146 63.02 -38.75 -19.32
CA ASP A 146 64.11 -38.76 -20.31
C ASP A 146 63.64 -38.43 -21.75
N ARG A 147 62.35 -38.11 -21.94
CA ARG A 147 61.76 -37.61 -23.19
C ARG A 147 61.65 -36.08 -23.21
N GLU A 148 62.59 -35.43 -23.88
CA GLU A 148 62.50 -33.99 -24.21
C GLU A 148 61.35 -33.74 -25.21
N LEU A 149 60.24 -33.18 -24.72
CA LEU A 149 59.00 -32.99 -25.51
C LEU A 149 58.84 -31.58 -26.15
N LEU A 150 59.77 -30.65 -25.94
CA LEU A 150 59.71 -29.29 -26.50
C LEU A 150 61.08 -28.76 -26.93
N ASP A 151 61.17 -28.37 -28.19
CA ASP A 151 62.34 -27.72 -28.81
C ASP A 151 62.50 -26.29 -28.23
N PRO A 152 63.66 -25.87 -27.69
CA PRO A 152 63.78 -24.67 -26.84
C PRO A 152 63.39 -23.33 -27.48
N GLY A 153 63.26 -23.25 -28.81
CA GLY A 153 62.67 -22.09 -29.49
C GLY A 153 61.17 -21.93 -29.17
N THR A 154 60.41 -23.04 -29.20
CA THR A 154 58.95 -23.02 -28.99
C THR A 154 58.56 -22.57 -27.58
N ALA A 155 59.41 -22.85 -26.58
CA ALA A 155 59.23 -22.38 -25.22
C ALA A 155 59.34 -20.85 -25.08
N GLN A 156 60.07 -20.17 -25.97
CA GLN A 156 60.23 -18.71 -25.93
C GLN A 156 59.06 -17.97 -26.59
N ASP A 157 58.51 -18.49 -27.69
CA ASP A 157 57.30 -17.95 -28.31
C ASP A 157 56.10 -18.04 -27.35
N LEU A 158 55.94 -19.16 -26.64
CA LEU A 158 54.90 -19.33 -25.61
C LEU A 158 55.03 -18.33 -24.45
N LEU A 159 56.24 -17.90 -24.08
CA LEU A 159 56.45 -16.86 -23.07
C LEU A 159 56.03 -15.47 -23.58
N LEU A 160 56.25 -15.16 -24.86
CA LEU A 160 55.81 -13.90 -25.48
C LEU A 160 54.28 -13.80 -25.57
N ASP A 161 53.60 -14.91 -25.85
CA ASP A 161 52.13 -14.95 -25.85
C ASP A 161 51.52 -14.86 -24.45
N LEU A 162 52.15 -15.45 -23.42
CA LEU A 162 51.71 -15.30 -22.02
C LEU A 162 51.72 -13.85 -21.54
N ASP A 163 52.76 -13.06 -21.89
CA ASP A 163 52.82 -11.64 -21.54
C ASP A 163 51.90 -10.76 -22.38
N GLN A 164 51.54 -11.17 -23.61
CA GLN A 164 50.46 -10.54 -24.37
C GLN A 164 49.08 -10.86 -23.77
N ALA A 165 48.84 -12.09 -23.31
CA ALA A 165 47.60 -12.50 -22.65
C ALA A 165 47.37 -11.71 -21.35
N ARG A 166 48.41 -11.58 -20.50
CA ARG A 166 48.38 -10.77 -19.27
C ARG A 166 47.98 -9.31 -19.51
N ARG A 167 48.35 -8.71 -20.65
CA ARG A 167 47.97 -7.33 -21.03
C ARG A 167 46.54 -7.21 -21.58
N ARG A 168 45.88 -8.32 -21.93
CA ARG A 168 44.49 -8.35 -22.41
C ARG A 168 43.49 -8.71 -21.29
N THR A 169 43.91 -9.43 -20.26
CA THR A 169 43.10 -9.71 -19.07
C THR A 169 42.92 -8.46 -18.21
N ARG A 170 41.71 -7.90 -18.19
CA ARG A 170 41.34 -6.73 -17.39
C ARG A 170 41.25 -7.09 -15.90
N ASP A 171 41.90 -6.31 -15.04
CA ASP A 171 42.08 -6.62 -13.62
C ASP A 171 40.79 -7.07 -12.91
N PRO A 172 40.76 -8.28 -12.31
CA PRO A 172 39.55 -8.81 -11.68
C PRO A 172 39.11 -7.94 -10.48
N SER A 173 40.06 -7.32 -9.78
CA SER A 173 39.80 -6.35 -8.71
C SER A 173 38.92 -5.19 -9.17
N VAL A 174 39.19 -4.61 -10.35
CA VAL A 174 38.40 -3.50 -10.92
C VAL A 174 36.99 -3.96 -11.31
N THR A 175 36.84 -5.19 -11.82
CA THR A 175 35.51 -5.75 -12.13
C THR A 175 34.69 -6.03 -10.86
N MET A 176 35.33 -6.52 -9.79
CA MET A 176 34.70 -6.74 -8.49
C MET A 176 34.36 -5.44 -7.79
N GLU A 177 35.22 -4.41 -7.88
CA GLU A 177 34.90 -3.11 -7.30
C GLU A 177 33.74 -2.42 -8.03
N ALA A 178 33.68 -2.51 -9.37
CA ALA A 178 32.54 -2.05 -10.14
C ALA A 178 31.23 -2.73 -9.72
N ARG A 179 31.25 -4.06 -9.53
CA ARG A 179 30.11 -4.83 -8.98
C ARG A 179 29.73 -4.39 -7.57
N HIS A 180 30.71 -4.23 -6.66
CA HIS A 180 30.44 -3.75 -5.30
C HIS A 180 29.88 -2.31 -5.26
N ARG A 181 30.34 -1.41 -6.15
CA ARG A 181 29.77 -0.07 -6.32
C ARG A 181 28.32 -0.16 -6.82
N GLN A 182 28.03 -1.01 -7.81
CA GLN A 182 26.68 -1.24 -8.32
C GLN A 182 25.72 -1.85 -7.27
N VAL A 183 26.18 -2.77 -6.41
CA VAL A 183 25.40 -3.31 -5.28
C VAL A 183 25.13 -2.22 -4.23
N ARG A 184 26.14 -1.39 -3.88
CA ARG A 184 25.96 -0.26 -2.95
C ARG A 184 24.95 0.77 -3.49
N GLU A 185 25.04 1.11 -4.78
CA GLU A 185 24.08 2.00 -5.43
C GLU A 185 22.66 1.42 -5.49
N THR A 186 22.50 0.13 -5.79
CA THR A 186 21.16 -0.49 -5.88
C THR A 186 20.51 -0.63 -4.51
N ARG A 187 21.26 -0.95 -3.45
CA ARG A 187 20.77 -0.87 -2.07
C ARG A 187 20.36 0.57 -1.70
N ALA A 188 21.25 1.55 -1.88
CA ALA A 188 20.95 2.95 -1.58
C ALA A 188 19.73 3.52 -2.36
N ARG A 189 19.49 3.05 -3.59
CA ARG A 189 18.27 3.38 -4.36
C ARG A 189 17.00 2.79 -3.73
N ARG A 190 17.05 1.53 -3.25
CA ARG A 190 15.94 0.88 -2.54
C ARG A 190 15.67 1.56 -1.20
N ASP A 191 16.69 1.93 -0.44
CA ASP A 191 16.54 2.63 0.84
C ASP A 191 15.94 4.04 0.66
N ALA A 192 16.40 4.79 -0.35
CA ALA A 192 15.79 6.06 -0.71
C ALA A 192 14.33 5.92 -1.17
N GLU A 193 13.93 4.79 -1.75
CA GLU A 193 12.54 4.47 -2.07
C GLU A 193 11.73 4.09 -0.82
N ARG A 194 12.29 3.29 0.09
CA ARG A 194 11.71 2.98 1.41
C ARG A 194 11.43 4.25 2.21
N GLU A 195 12.37 5.20 2.24
CA GLU A 195 12.17 6.53 2.85
C GLU A 195 11.05 7.33 2.17
N ARG A 196 11.02 7.38 0.83
CA ARG A 196 9.97 8.08 0.07
C ARG A 196 8.59 7.51 0.38
N LEU A 197 8.47 6.20 0.50
CA LEU A 197 7.23 5.52 0.87
C LEU A 197 6.81 5.83 2.32
N ARG A 198 7.74 5.82 3.28
CA ARG A 198 7.47 6.23 4.69
C ARG A 198 6.98 7.68 4.76
N ARG A 199 7.72 8.63 4.18
CA ARG A 199 7.35 10.07 4.11
C ARG A 199 6.01 10.30 3.39
N ALA A 200 5.71 9.54 2.34
CA ALA A 200 4.42 9.62 1.63
C ALA A 200 3.24 9.05 2.45
N GLN A 201 3.47 8.05 3.31
CA GLN A 201 2.46 7.57 4.26
C GLN A 201 2.23 8.57 5.40
N GLU A 202 3.28 9.14 5.96
CA GLU A 202 3.23 10.19 6.99
C GLU A 202 2.45 11.41 6.48
N ALA A 203 2.76 11.92 5.29
CA ALA A 203 2.04 13.02 4.65
C ALA A 203 0.54 12.71 4.44
N ARG A 204 0.19 11.46 4.11
CA ARG A 204 -1.21 11.02 4.01
C ARG A 204 -1.91 10.96 5.37
N ARG A 205 -1.23 10.51 6.43
CA ARG A 205 -1.77 10.50 7.81
C ARG A 205 -2.02 11.93 8.28
N ALA A 206 -1.03 12.81 8.15
CA ALA A 206 -1.12 14.23 8.50
C ALA A 206 -2.28 14.95 7.76
N ALA A 207 -2.44 14.72 6.46
CA ALA A 207 -3.54 15.31 5.69
C ALA A 207 -4.93 14.81 6.13
N LEU A 208 -5.06 13.56 6.57
CA LEU A 208 -6.30 13.01 7.13
C LEU A 208 -6.59 13.56 8.54
N GLU A 209 -5.56 13.82 9.34
CA GLU A 209 -5.68 14.42 10.66
C GLU A 209 -6.04 15.91 10.59
N GLU A 210 -5.42 16.67 9.67
CA GLU A 210 -5.76 18.07 9.41
C GLU A 210 -7.21 18.18 8.90
N ALA A 211 -7.66 17.29 8.00
CA ALA A 211 -9.04 17.24 7.56
C ALA A 211 -10.01 17.03 8.74
N ARG A 212 -9.72 16.08 9.63
CA ARG A 212 -10.51 15.82 10.85
C ARG A 212 -10.52 16.99 11.83
N GLN A 213 -9.42 17.75 11.93
CA GLN A 213 -9.36 18.97 12.74
C GLN A 213 -10.28 20.05 12.16
N ARG A 214 -10.20 20.31 10.85
CA ARG A 214 -11.07 21.26 10.13
C ARG A 214 -12.55 20.89 10.22
N GLU A 215 -12.89 19.59 10.15
CA GLU A 215 -14.26 19.10 10.39
C GLU A 215 -14.77 19.40 11.81
N ARG A 216 -13.94 19.16 12.84
CA ARG A 216 -14.28 19.46 14.24
C ARG A 216 -14.48 20.96 14.48
N GLU A 217 -13.66 21.81 13.88
CA GLU A 217 -13.85 23.27 13.92
C GLU A 217 -15.13 23.71 13.22
N ALA A 218 -15.43 23.16 12.05
CA ALA A 218 -16.66 23.46 11.31
C ALA A 218 -17.92 23.02 12.09
N GLU A 219 -17.87 21.87 12.76
CA GLU A 219 -18.92 21.45 13.70
C GLU A 219 -19.05 22.39 14.90
N ALA A 220 -17.94 22.85 15.49
CA ALA A 220 -17.97 23.78 16.62
C ALA A 220 -18.64 25.11 16.22
N ARG A 221 -18.25 25.70 15.08
CA ARG A 221 -18.86 26.94 14.54
C ARG A 221 -20.36 26.76 14.29
N ARG A 222 -20.78 25.66 13.66
CA ARG A 222 -22.21 25.33 13.46
C ARG A 222 -23.00 25.18 14.77
N ARG A 223 -22.39 24.63 15.83
CA ARG A 223 -23.01 24.53 17.16
C ARG A 223 -23.14 25.90 17.84
N GLU A 224 -22.20 26.82 17.63
CA GLU A 224 -22.32 28.21 18.09
C GLU A 224 -23.39 28.98 17.31
N GLU A 225 -23.43 28.85 15.98
CA GLU A 225 -24.47 29.42 15.13
C GLU A 225 -25.86 28.94 15.54
N ALA A 226 -26.02 27.63 15.78
CA ALA A 226 -27.26 27.05 16.30
C ALA A 226 -27.66 27.66 17.65
N ARG A 227 -26.73 27.77 18.61
CA ARG A 227 -26.98 28.41 19.92
C ARG A 227 -27.37 29.89 19.79
N ARG A 228 -26.77 30.63 18.85
CA ARG A 228 -27.14 32.03 18.55
C ARG A 228 -28.56 32.10 17.98
N GLY A 229 -28.93 31.19 17.07
CA GLY A 229 -30.29 31.04 16.54
C GLY A 229 -31.31 30.70 17.64
N GLU A 230 -31.04 29.70 18.47
CA GLU A 230 -31.87 29.33 19.62
C GLU A 230 -32.08 30.50 20.59
N ALA A 231 -31.03 31.29 20.87
CA ALA A 231 -31.11 32.46 21.74
C ALA A 231 -31.95 33.61 21.12
N LEU A 232 -31.96 33.76 19.79
CA LEU A 232 -32.86 34.70 19.11
C LEU A 232 -34.31 34.21 19.17
N VAL A 233 -34.56 32.94 18.85
CA VAL A 233 -35.91 32.33 18.95
C VAL A 233 -36.45 32.40 20.39
N GLN A 234 -35.62 32.20 21.42
CA GLN A 234 -36.04 32.38 22.81
C GLN A 234 -36.45 33.83 23.14
N LYS A 235 -35.76 34.84 22.59
CA LYS A 235 -36.13 36.26 22.74
C LYS A 235 -37.45 36.57 22.03
N GLU A 236 -37.65 36.07 20.82
CA GLU A 236 -38.90 36.24 20.08
C GLU A 236 -40.07 35.52 20.74
N MET A 237 -39.88 34.28 21.21
CA MET A 237 -40.87 33.57 22.02
C MET A 237 -41.19 34.29 23.33
N GLY A 238 -40.22 34.99 23.93
CA GLY A 238 -40.45 35.89 25.07
C GLY A 238 -41.30 37.12 24.71
N ARG A 239 -41.04 37.75 23.56
CA ARG A 239 -41.84 38.86 23.03
C ARG A 239 -43.27 38.42 22.71
N LEU A 240 -43.43 37.30 22.01
CA LEU A 240 -44.73 36.74 21.67
C LEU A 240 -45.53 36.34 22.91
N ARG A 241 -44.91 35.78 23.96
CA ARG A 241 -45.59 35.50 25.24
C ARG A 241 -46.16 36.77 25.87
N ARG A 242 -45.36 37.84 25.96
CA ARG A 242 -45.84 39.14 26.47
C ARG A 242 -47.00 39.68 25.64
N GLN A 243 -46.90 39.65 24.31
CA GLN A 243 -48.00 40.08 23.42
C GLN A 243 -49.27 39.22 23.60
N MET A 244 -49.14 37.91 23.81
CA MET A 244 -50.27 37.02 24.11
C MET A 244 -50.85 37.23 25.51
N GLU A 245 -50.04 37.66 26.48
CA GLU A 245 -50.47 38.04 27.84
C GLU A 245 -51.17 39.40 27.84
N GLU A 246 -50.65 40.38 27.10
CA GLU A 246 -51.26 41.69 26.82
C GLU A 246 -52.61 41.54 26.10
N GLN A 247 -52.69 40.72 25.04
CA GLN A 247 -53.95 40.42 24.35
C GLN A 247 -54.96 39.75 25.29
N LYS A 248 -54.55 38.79 26.12
CA LYS A 248 -55.44 38.18 27.13
C LYS A 248 -55.88 39.17 28.20
N ALA A 249 -55.03 40.12 28.61
CA ALA A 249 -55.41 41.17 29.56
C ALA A 249 -56.42 42.16 28.94
N LEU A 250 -56.27 42.49 27.66
CA LEU A 250 -57.24 43.29 26.92
C LEU A 250 -58.57 42.54 26.72
N GLU A 251 -58.52 41.25 26.39
CA GLU A 251 -59.71 40.39 26.28
C GLU A 251 -60.43 40.24 27.63
N GLN A 252 -59.69 40.05 28.73
CA GLN A 252 -60.26 40.01 30.08
C GLN A 252 -60.91 41.35 30.46
N ARG A 253 -60.30 42.49 30.11
CA ARG A 253 -60.91 43.83 30.28
C ARG A 253 -62.17 44.00 29.41
N GLY A 254 -62.22 43.42 28.22
CA GLY A 254 -63.42 43.35 27.38
C GLY A 254 -64.54 42.56 28.07
N ARG A 255 -64.26 41.31 28.46
CA ARG A 255 -65.19 40.43 29.18
C ARG A 255 -65.62 40.98 30.55
N GLN A 256 -64.78 41.78 31.21
CA GLN A 256 -65.15 42.54 32.42
C GLN A 256 -66.18 43.63 32.10
N LYS A 257 -65.94 44.44 31.05
CA LYS A 257 -66.90 45.45 30.59
C LYS A 257 -68.22 44.86 30.10
N GLU A 258 -68.21 43.67 29.51
CA GLU A 258 -69.43 42.93 29.16
C GLU A 258 -70.19 42.44 30.39
N ARG A 259 -69.49 41.93 31.42
CA ARG A 259 -70.11 41.59 32.71
C ARG A 259 -70.69 42.83 33.39
N GLU A 260 -69.95 43.93 33.42
CA GLU A 260 -70.43 45.23 33.91
C GLU A 260 -71.63 45.82 33.16
N LYS A 261 -71.88 45.39 31.91
CA LYS A 261 -73.12 45.69 31.18
C LYS A 261 -74.23 44.76 31.63
N LEU A 262 -74.00 43.44 31.56
CA LEU A 262 -74.94 42.40 31.99
C LEU A 262 -75.38 42.56 33.46
N ASP A 263 -74.52 43.07 34.32
CA ASP A 263 -74.80 43.28 35.74
C ASP A 263 -75.49 44.64 36.00
N ARG A 264 -75.28 45.66 35.14
CA ARG A 264 -76.14 46.86 35.09
C ARG A 264 -77.54 46.52 34.57
N GLU A 265 -77.64 45.66 33.56
CA GLU A 265 -78.90 45.17 32.99
C GLU A 265 -79.69 44.35 34.03
N LYS A 266 -79.04 43.49 34.82
CA LYS A 266 -79.67 42.79 35.97
C LYS A 266 -80.07 43.74 37.10
N ALA A 267 -79.25 44.74 37.41
CA ALA A 267 -79.54 45.70 38.48
C ALA A 267 -80.79 46.57 38.20
N ALA A 268 -81.26 46.62 36.95
CA ALA A 268 -82.50 47.29 36.56
C ALA A 268 -83.78 46.46 36.82
N VAL A 269 -83.69 45.19 37.23
CA VAL A 269 -84.82 44.23 37.17
C VAL A 269 -85.28 43.68 38.54
N LEU A 270 -84.49 43.78 39.62
CA LEU A 270 -84.89 43.25 40.95
C LEU A 270 -84.50 44.16 42.13
N PRO A 271 -85.36 44.29 43.17
CA PRO A 271 -85.09 45.06 44.38
C PRO A 271 -84.17 44.31 45.38
N PRO A 272 -83.50 45.03 46.30
CA PRO A 272 -82.48 44.45 47.16
C PRO A 272 -83.02 43.67 48.37
N SER A 273 -82.47 42.48 48.60
CA SER A 273 -82.57 41.73 49.87
C SER A 273 -81.18 41.58 50.49
N ALA A 274 -81.11 41.47 51.82
CA ALA A 274 -79.89 41.74 52.59
C ALA A 274 -78.95 40.52 52.77
N GLY A 275 -77.68 40.82 53.08
CA GLY A 275 -76.83 39.95 53.92
C GLY A 275 -75.99 38.88 53.20
N PRO A 276 -74.67 39.08 52.97
CA PRO A 276 -73.80 38.04 52.47
C PRO A 276 -73.38 37.07 53.59
N SER A 277 -73.80 35.80 53.51
CA SER A 277 -73.33 34.73 54.40
C SER A 277 -73.44 33.34 53.78
N PHE A 278 -72.68 33.07 52.72
CA PHE A 278 -72.50 31.69 52.24
C PHE A 278 -71.10 31.38 51.69
N SER A 279 -70.22 30.96 52.61
CA SER A 279 -69.35 29.77 52.46
C SER A 279 -68.90 29.39 51.04
N THR A 280 -67.87 30.04 50.49
CA THR A 280 -67.25 29.67 49.20
C THR A 280 -66.35 28.43 49.30
N TYR A 281 -66.88 27.32 49.83
CA TYR A 281 -66.25 26.00 49.67
C TYR A 281 -66.35 25.57 48.21
N ARG A 282 -65.30 25.85 47.43
CA ARG A 282 -65.19 25.41 46.05
C ARG A 282 -65.37 23.87 45.98
N PRO A 283 -66.34 23.34 45.22
CA PRO A 283 -66.73 21.95 45.35
C PRO A 283 -65.60 21.01 44.89
N PRO A 284 -65.30 19.93 45.65
CA PRO A 284 -64.29 18.95 45.25
C PRO A 284 -64.65 18.21 43.94
N ALA A 285 -65.89 18.34 43.45
CA ALA A 285 -66.33 17.82 42.15
C ALA A 285 -65.46 18.30 40.97
N GLU A 286 -65.13 19.61 40.87
CA GLU A 286 -64.28 20.13 39.79
C GLU A 286 -62.87 19.51 39.82
N GLN A 287 -62.32 19.36 41.03
CA GLN A 287 -60.99 18.76 41.22
C GLN A 287 -61.02 17.25 40.94
N SER A 288 -62.11 16.56 41.24
CA SER A 288 -62.32 15.16 40.93
C SER A 288 -62.51 14.93 39.42
N GLN A 289 -63.32 15.75 38.74
CA GLN A 289 -63.53 15.68 37.29
C GLN A 289 -62.24 15.95 36.51
N SER A 290 -61.46 16.97 36.91
CA SER A 290 -60.16 17.25 36.29
C SER A 290 -59.13 16.14 36.57
N ARG A 291 -59.10 15.55 37.77
CA ARG A 291 -58.28 14.34 38.05
C ARG A 291 -58.71 13.14 37.20
N LEU A 292 -60.02 12.90 37.04
CA LEU A 292 -60.55 11.83 36.18
C LEU A 292 -60.21 12.08 34.70
N HIS A 293 -60.29 13.32 34.23
CA HIS A 293 -59.87 13.68 32.87
C HIS A 293 -58.37 13.45 32.66
N ILE A 294 -57.52 13.84 33.61
CA ILE A 294 -56.06 13.57 33.57
C ILE A 294 -55.78 12.06 33.57
N LEU A 295 -56.50 11.26 34.39
CA LEU A 295 -56.36 9.81 34.42
C LEU A 295 -56.82 9.17 33.10
N ASN A 296 -57.93 9.62 32.52
CA ASN A 296 -58.40 9.18 31.20
C ASN A 296 -57.39 9.52 30.09
N LEU A 297 -56.82 10.73 30.10
CA LEU A 297 -55.74 11.11 29.19
C LEU A 297 -54.51 10.22 29.35
N GLN A 298 -54.11 9.87 30.58
CA GLN A 298 -53.00 8.91 30.81
C GLN A 298 -53.35 7.48 30.36
N CYS A 299 -54.59 7.05 30.55
CA CYS A 299 -55.09 5.76 30.07
C CYS A 299 -55.15 5.67 28.54
N LEU A 300 -55.35 6.79 27.83
CA LEU A 300 -55.24 6.89 26.37
C LEU A 300 -53.79 7.05 25.88
N GLN A 301 -52.95 7.82 26.59
CA GLN A 301 -51.54 8.01 26.23
C GLN A 301 -50.74 6.69 26.23
N ARG A 302 -51.11 5.70 27.05
CA ARG A 302 -50.45 4.37 27.05
C ARG A 302 -50.64 3.60 25.73
N PRO A 303 -51.86 3.29 25.26
CA PRO A 303 -52.06 2.67 23.95
C PRO A 303 -51.61 3.57 22.79
N PHE A 304 -51.79 4.90 22.85
CA PHE A 304 -51.29 5.79 21.78
C PHE A 304 -49.76 5.84 21.69
N SER A 305 -49.03 5.84 22.80
CA SER A 305 -47.55 5.76 22.78
C SER A 305 -47.06 4.37 22.34
N GLY A 306 -47.77 3.31 22.73
CA GLY A 306 -47.56 1.96 22.20
C GLY A 306 -47.72 1.90 20.67
N TRP A 307 -48.86 2.36 20.16
CA TRP A 307 -49.15 2.46 18.73
C TRP A 307 -48.12 3.33 17.99
N TYR A 308 -47.80 4.51 18.52
CA TYR A 308 -46.79 5.41 17.95
C TYR A 308 -45.41 4.73 17.89
N SER A 309 -45.02 3.99 18.93
CA SER A 309 -43.74 3.25 18.93
C SER A 309 -43.72 2.17 17.84
N VAL A 310 -44.82 1.44 17.62
CA VAL A 310 -44.94 0.43 16.54
C VAL A 310 -44.92 1.09 15.16
N VAL A 311 -45.63 2.21 14.97
CA VAL A 311 -45.63 2.98 13.71
C VAL A 311 -44.24 3.55 13.42
N LEU A 312 -43.55 4.06 14.44
CA LEU A 312 -42.19 4.58 14.33
C LEU A 312 -41.19 3.47 14.01
N GLU A 313 -41.25 2.33 14.72
CA GLU A 313 -40.44 1.14 14.39
C GLU A 313 -40.71 0.66 12.97
N ARG A 314 -41.97 0.63 12.50
CA ARG A 314 -42.31 0.22 11.14
C ARG A 314 -41.78 1.20 10.10
N ARG A 315 -41.89 2.51 10.33
CA ARG A 315 -41.28 3.54 9.47
C ARG A 315 -39.75 3.41 9.43
N LEU A 316 -39.10 3.15 10.57
CA LEU A 316 -37.65 2.94 10.66
C LEU A 316 -37.21 1.62 9.97
N GLN A 317 -38.01 0.56 10.06
CA GLN A 317 -37.79 -0.69 9.31
C GLN A 317 -37.89 -0.46 7.80
N LEU A 318 -38.91 0.27 7.34
CA LEU A 318 -39.10 0.61 5.93
C LEU A 318 -37.97 1.53 5.41
N GLY A 319 -37.56 2.54 6.17
CA GLY A 319 -36.43 3.41 5.82
C GLY A 319 -35.11 2.64 5.72
N ARG A 320 -34.85 1.69 6.62
CA ARG A 320 -33.70 0.77 6.53
C ARG A 320 -33.79 -0.14 5.29
N ALA A 321 -34.98 -0.65 4.97
CA ALA A 321 -35.19 -1.48 3.79
C ALA A 321 -34.96 -0.69 2.49
N ALA A 322 -35.47 0.55 2.41
CA ALA A 322 -35.22 1.46 1.28
C ALA A 322 -33.72 1.74 1.11
N ALA A 323 -33.02 2.19 2.18
CA ALA A 323 -31.58 2.43 2.14
C ALA A 323 -30.75 1.20 1.73
N LEU A 324 -31.15 -0.01 2.14
CA LEU A 324 -30.53 -1.26 1.69
C LEU A 324 -30.84 -1.60 0.23
N CYS A 325 -32.01 -1.24 -0.29
CA CYS A 325 -32.36 -1.38 -1.70
C CYS A 325 -31.57 -0.38 -2.57
N ASP A 326 -31.43 0.87 -2.13
CA ASP A 326 -30.68 1.90 -2.85
C ASP A 326 -29.17 1.63 -2.82
N TRP A 327 -28.63 1.17 -1.68
CA TRP A 327 -27.25 0.65 -1.63
C TRP A 327 -27.06 -0.54 -2.59
N LYS A 328 -28.02 -1.48 -2.69
CA LYS A 328 -27.96 -2.58 -3.67
C LYS A 328 -28.06 -2.09 -5.11
N ARG A 329 -28.84 -1.05 -5.42
CA ARG A 329 -28.91 -0.40 -6.74
C ARG A 329 -27.57 0.22 -7.10
N SER A 330 -27.02 1.06 -6.22
CA SER A 330 -25.70 1.70 -6.40
C SER A 330 -24.57 0.67 -6.53
N LEU A 331 -24.59 -0.42 -5.75
CA LEU A 331 -23.62 -1.51 -5.87
C LEU A 331 -23.73 -2.27 -7.21
N ARG A 332 -24.94 -2.46 -7.75
CA ARG A 332 -25.13 -3.01 -9.11
C ARG A 332 -24.59 -2.05 -10.17
N ALA A 333 -24.95 -0.77 -10.09
CA ALA A 333 -24.48 0.26 -11.02
C ALA A 333 -22.94 0.38 -11.00
N TRP A 334 -22.32 0.42 -9.81
CA TRP A 334 -20.86 0.46 -9.67
C TRP A 334 -20.18 -0.80 -10.20
N ARG A 335 -20.76 -2.00 -10.00
CA ARG A 335 -20.26 -3.24 -10.60
C ARG A 335 -20.34 -3.22 -12.12
N ALA A 336 -21.46 -2.75 -12.69
CA ALA A 336 -21.66 -2.62 -14.14
C ALA A 336 -20.71 -1.60 -14.77
N TRP A 337 -20.57 -0.41 -14.15
CA TRP A 337 -19.57 0.59 -14.53
C TRP A 337 -18.15 0.00 -14.49
N ARG A 338 -17.80 -0.72 -13.41
CA ARG A 338 -16.48 -1.36 -13.28
C ARG A 338 -16.24 -2.41 -14.37
N THR A 339 -17.23 -3.23 -14.74
CA THR A 339 -17.08 -4.17 -15.86
C THR A 339 -16.96 -3.47 -17.21
N LEU A 340 -17.68 -2.36 -17.44
CA LEU A 340 -17.54 -1.54 -18.65
C LEU A 340 -16.15 -0.88 -18.74
N VAL A 341 -15.61 -0.39 -17.62
CA VAL A 341 -14.26 0.20 -17.57
C VAL A 341 -13.18 -0.86 -17.80
N TRP A 342 -13.30 -2.07 -17.23
CA TRP A 342 -12.37 -3.16 -17.54
C TRP A 342 -12.48 -3.62 -19.00
N ALA A 343 -13.69 -3.77 -19.55
CA ALA A 343 -13.86 -4.12 -20.97
C ALA A 343 -13.29 -3.02 -21.89
N ALA A 344 -13.54 -1.74 -21.60
CA ALA A 344 -12.98 -0.62 -22.38
C ALA A 344 -11.45 -0.51 -22.26
N ARG A 345 -10.86 -0.96 -21.13
CA ARG A 345 -9.41 -1.11 -20.99
C ARG A 345 -8.90 -2.28 -21.83
N GLU A 346 -9.53 -3.44 -21.71
CA GLU A 346 -9.16 -4.66 -22.44
C GLU A 346 -9.26 -4.46 -23.96
N HIS A 347 -10.27 -3.72 -24.44
CA HIS A 347 -10.37 -3.32 -25.85
C HIS A 347 -9.19 -2.47 -26.31
N ARG A 348 -8.74 -1.48 -25.51
CA ARG A 348 -7.55 -0.67 -25.84
C ARG A 348 -6.25 -1.46 -25.80
N GLU A 349 -6.14 -2.42 -24.86
CA GLU A 349 -4.98 -3.31 -24.77
C GLU A 349 -4.95 -4.27 -25.97
N ARG A 350 -6.10 -4.80 -26.42
CA ARG A 350 -6.23 -5.53 -27.70
C ARG A 350 -5.85 -4.66 -28.89
N GLU A 351 -6.45 -3.47 -29.04
CA GLU A 351 -6.17 -2.52 -30.13
C GLU A 351 -4.67 -2.20 -30.22
N ALA A 352 -4.01 -1.94 -29.08
CA ALA A 352 -2.57 -1.73 -29.01
C ALA A 352 -1.78 -2.97 -29.48
N THR A 353 -2.10 -4.18 -28.99
CA THR A 353 -1.41 -5.41 -29.45
C THR A 353 -1.65 -5.70 -30.93
N GLU A 354 -2.82 -5.38 -31.49
CA GLU A 354 -3.05 -5.49 -32.93
C GLU A 354 -2.23 -4.47 -33.73
N GLU A 355 -2.07 -3.23 -33.22
CA GLU A 355 -1.19 -2.22 -33.84
C GLU A 355 0.29 -2.63 -33.75
N GLU A 356 0.74 -3.16 -32.62
CA GLU A 356 2.08 -3.69 -32.42
C GLU A 356 2.36 -4.81 -33.43
N LEU A 357 1.50 -5.85 -33.50
CA LEU A 357 1.59 -6.93 -34.49
C LEU A 357 1.54 -6.42 -35.94
N ARG A 358 0.73 -5.38 -36.25
CA ARG A 358 0.73 -4.73 -37.57
C ARG A 358 2.06 -4.02 -37.86
N THR A 359 2.76 -3.47 -36.86
CA THR A 359 4.09 -2.88 -37.05
C THR A 359 5.20 -3.91 -37.14
N GLU A 360 5.12 -5.01 -36.38
CA GLU A 360 6.06 -6.13 -36.46
C GLU A 360 5.97 -6.80 -37.82
N HIS A 361 4.78 -7.17 -38.28
CA HIS A 361 4.59 -7.75 -39.61
C HIS A 361 5.12 -6.85 -40.74
N ARG A 362 5.01 -5.51 -40.59
CA ARG A 362 5.64 -4.55 -41.53
C ARG A 362 7.17 -4.53 -41.44
N ARG A 363 7.75 -4.71 -40.25
CA ARG A 363 9.21 -4.83 -40.06
C ARG A 363 9.72 -6.14 -40.67
N ASP A 364 9.01 -7.24 -40.46
CA ASP A 364 9.38 -8.57 -40.96
C ASP A 364 9.38 -8.62 -42.50
N GLN A 365 8.41 -7.97 -43.15
CA GLN A 365 8.39 -7.80 -44.61
C GLN A 365 9.59 -6.97 -45.12
N LEU A 366 10.06 -6.00 -44.35
CA LEU A 366 11.16 -5.10 -44.73
C LEU A 366 12.55 -5.65 -44.37
N ALA A 367 12.66 -6.49 -43.34
CA ALA A 367 13.91 -7.09 -42.86
C ALA A 367 14.73 -7.76 -43.97
N PRO A 368 14.23 -8.77 -44.72
CA PRO A 368 15.03 -9.44 -45.75
C PRO A 368 15.44 -8.49 -46.90
N GLY A 369 14.68 -7.42 -47.15
CA GLY A 369 15.07 -6.36 -48.07
C GLY A 369 16.23 -5.51 -47.54
N GLY A 370 16.22 -5.21 -46.23
CA GLY A 370 17.32 -4.57 -45.52
C GLY A 370 18.58 -5.43 -45.47
N ASP A 371 18.45 -6.72 -45.13
CA ASP A 371 19.59 -7.64 -44.98
C ASP A 371 20.25 -7.99 -46.30
N ARG A 372 19.48 -8.21 -47.38
CA ARG A 372 20.05 -8.33 -48.74
C ARG A 372 20.83 -7.08 -49.13
N ARG A 373 20.34 -5.88 -48.78
CA ARG A 373 21.06 -4.60 -49.03
C ARG A 373 22.31 -4.44 -48.15
N ARG A 374 22.30 -4.94 -46.90
CA ARG A 374 23.48 -4.97 -46.01
C ARG A 374 24.54 -5.93 -46.54
N LEU A 375 24.16 -7.16 -46.88
CA LEU A 375 25.03 -8.18 -47.48
C LEU A 375 25.66 -7.69 -48.78
N LEU A 376 24.87 -7.19 -49.73
CA LEU A 376 25.39 -6.65 -50.99
C LEU A 376 26.38 -5.49 -50.78
N ARG A 377 26.15 -4.61 -49.79
CA ARG A 377 27.12 -3.56 -49.42
C ARG A 377 28.40 -4.14 -48.84
N ARG A 378 28.33 -5.15 -47.96
CA ARG A 378 29.50 -5.85 -47.40
C ARG A 378 30.32 -6.57 -48.48
N CYS A 379 29.65 -7.30 -49.38
CA CYS A 379 30.29 -7.98 -50.51
C CYS A 379 30.94 -6.99 -51.48
N PHE A 380 30.28 -5.86 -51.78
CA PHE A 380 30.85 -4.82 -52.62
C PHE A 380 32.05 -4.13 -51.95
N SER A 381 31.98 -3.80 -50.66
CA SER A 381 33.11 -3.18 -49.95
C SER A 381 34.30 -4.12 -49.80
N THR A 382 34.08 -5.41 -49.58
CA THR A 382 35.16 -6.42 -49.55
C THR A 382 35.78 -6.62 -50.94
N TRP A 383 34.99 -6.61 -52.01
CA TRP A 383 35.51 -6.59 -53.38
C TRP A 383 36.31 -5.32 -53.70
N GLN A 384 35.85 -4.13 -53.28
CA GLN A 384 36.60 -2.88 -53.46
C GLN A 384 37.95 -2.90 -52.73
N LEU A 385 37.98 -3.39 -51.49
CA LEU A 385 39.23 -3.54 -50.73
C LEU A 385 40.16 -4.57 -51.36
N TRP A 386 39.62 -5.70 -51.83
CA TRP A 386 40.38 -6.71 -52.56
C TRP A 386 41.00 -6.14 -53.84
N TRP A 387 40.21 -5.43 -54.66
CA TRP A 387 40.69 -4.79 -55.90
C TRP A 387 41.77 -3.73 -55.63
N GLN A 388 41.64 -2.94 -54.56
CA GLN A 388 42.69 -2.01 -54.13
C GLN A 388 43.97 -2.75 -53.73
N SER A 389 43.86 -3.89 -53.02
CA SER A 389 45.02 -4.71 -52.66
C SER A 389 45.67 -5.39 -53.87
N GLU A 390 44.88 -5.87 -54.83
CA GLU A 390 45.38 -6.47 -56.08
C GLU A 390 46.13 -5.42 -56.93
N LYS A 391 45.56 -4.21 -57.07
CA LYS A 391 46.20 -3.09 -57.76
C LYS A 391 47.53 -2.72 -57.09
N GLY A 392 47.56 -2.64 -55.76
CA GLY A 392 48.79 -2.41 -54.99
C GLY A 392 49.83 -3.51 -55.17
N GLN A 393 49.43 -4.78 -55.20
CA GLN A 393 50.34 -5.90 -55.49
C GLN A 393 50.93 -5.83 -56.90
N ARG A 394 50.12 -5.52 -57.92
CA ARG A 394 50.59 -5.34 -59.29
C ARG A 394 51.55 -4.15 -59.42
N GLU A 395 51.29 -3.06 -58.72
CA GLU A 395 52.20 -1.89 -58.67
C GLU A 395 53.52 -2.22 -57.95
N LEU A 396 53.49 -3.00 -56.87
CA LEU A 396 54.69 -3.48 -56.19
C LEU A 396 55.50 -4.45 -57.06
N LEU A 397 54.86 -5.36 -57.80
CA LEU A 397 55.55 -6.26 -58.74
C LEU A 397 56.20 -5.47 -59.88
N ALA A 398 55.49 -4.50 -60.48
CA ALA A 398 56.07 -3.62 -61.50
C ALA A 398 57.25 -2.79 -60.96
N GLN A 399 57.21 -2.35 -59.70
CA GLN A 399 58.36 -1.71 -59.03
C GLN A 399 59.53 -2.68 -58.84
N GLN A 400 59.28 -3.94 -58.46
CA GLN A 400 60.31 -4.97 -58.36
C GLN A 400 60.93 -5.32 -59.72
N GLU A 401 60.14 -5.35 -60.80
CA GLU A 401 60.65 -5.52 -62.16
C GLU A 401 61.49 -4.32 -62.60
N GLN A 402 61.06 -3.10 -62.29
CA GLN A 402 61.86 -1.89 -62.53
C GLN A 402 63.17 -1.86 -61.72
N THR A 403 63.18 -2.28 -60.45
CA THR A 403 64.44 -2.34 -59.68
C THR A 403 65.33 -3.47 -60.17
N ARG A 404 64.79 -4.64 -60.52
CA ARG A 404 65.54 -5.72 -61.18
C ARG A 404 66.15 -5.26 -62.51
N SER A 405 65.40 -4.53 -63.33
CA SER A 405 65.88 -3.99 -64.61
C SER A 405 66.96 -2.92 -64.41
N LYS A 406 66.81 -2.03 -63.41
CA LYS A 406 67.84 -1.05 -63.02
C LYS A 406 69.11 -1.73 -62.46
N MET A 407 68.97 -2.77 -61.65
CA MET A 407 70.10 -3.55 -61.14
C MET A 407 70.80 -4.31 -62.27
N ALA A 408 70.06 -4.95 -63.18
CA ALA A 408 70.63 -5.60 -64.36
C ALA A 408 71.35 -4.60 -65.28
N ALA A 409 70.78 -3.41 -65.49
CA ALA A 409 71.43 -2.33 -66.23
C ALA A 409 72.73 -1.87 -65.53
N LEU A 410 72.72 -1.66 -64.22
CA LEU A 410 73.91 -1.29 -63.44
C LEU A 410 74.99 -2.39 -63.47
N ILE A 411 74.61 -3.67 -63.35
CA ILE A 411 75.53 -4.81 -63.48
C ILE A 411 76.11 -4.86 -64.89
N SER A 412 75.31 -4.62 -65.94
CA SER A 412 75.79 -4.57 -67.33
C SER A 412 76.72 -3.37 -67.59
N ALA A 413 76.48 -2.22 -66.95
CA ALA A 413 77.34 -1.05 -67.02
C ALA A 413 78.66 -1.26 -66.27
N ALA A 414 78.64 -2.01 -65.16
CA ALA A 414 79.83 -2.44 -64.44
C ALA A 414 80.65 -3.43 -65.28
N SER A 415 80.02 -4.47 -65.83
CA SER A 415 80.71 -5.50 -66.63
C SER A 415 81.21 -5.00 -67.98
N THR A 416 80.65 -3.90 -68.51
CA THR A 416 81.15 -3.20 -69.71
C THR A 416 82.10 -2.03 -69.40
N GLY A 417 82.52 -1.87 -68.14
CA GLY A 417 83.52 -0.88 -67.73
C GLY A 417 83.08 0.58 -67.73
N ARG A 418 81.82 0.88 -68.09
CA ARG A 418 81.32 2.27 -68.25
C ARG A 418 81.02 2.99 -66.92
N LEU A 419 81.35 2.41 -65.77
CA LEU A 419 81.28 3.09 -64.46
C LEU A 419 82.43 4.08 -64.21
N ARG A 420 83.47 4.10 -65.05
CA ARG A 420 84.53 5.14 -65.02
C ARG A 420 84.44 5.98 -66.30
N GLY A 421 83.77 7.13 -66.21
CA GLY A 421 83.59 8.04 -67.34
C GLY A 421 84.92 8.65 -67.81
N PRO A 422 85.24 8.62 -69.12
CA PRO A 422 86.27 9.47 -69.72
C PRO A 422 85.78 10.93 -69.82
N GLU A 423 86.73 11.87 -69.79
CA GLU A 423 86.46 13.31 -69.73
C GLU A 423 86.32 13.95 -71.13
N ALA A 424 85.95 15.24 -71.17
CA ALA A 424 85.61 16.01 -72.38
C ALA A 424 86.85 16.35 -73.27
N PRO A 425 86.68 16.87 -74.52
CA PRO A 425 86.44 18.33 -74.65
C PRO A 425 85.67 18.86 -75.88
N ALA A 426 85.12 20.07 -75.68
CA ALA A 426 84.86 21.21 -76.59
C ALA A 426 84.92 21.11 -78.14
N GLN A 427 83.76 21.39 -78.77
CA GLN A 427 83.52 22.38 -79.86
C GLN A 427 82.01 22.41 -80.20
N GLY A 428 81.36 23.52 -80.60
CA GLY A 428 81.80 24.93 -80.60
C GLY A 428 81.45 25.70 -81.88
N LEU A 429 80.17 25.99 -82.17
CA LEU A 429 79.73 27.02 -83.15
C LEU A 429 78.22 27.36 -82.99
N GLY A 430 77.77 28.43 -83.66
CA GLY A 430 76.51 29.16 -83.36
C GLY A 430 75.24 28.78 -84.16
N PRO A 431 74.17 29.60 -84.04
CA PRO A 431 72.83 29.33 -84.60
C PRO A 431 72.68 29.74 -86.08
N PRO A 432 71.56 29.36 -86.72
CA PRO A 432 70.50 30.38 -86.89
C PRO A 432 69.07 29.89 -86.53
N GLY A 433 68.12 30.83 -86.62
CA GLY A 433 66.69 30.65 -86.36
C GLY A 433 65.83 30.27 -87.59
N PRO A 434 64.52 30.59 -87.60
CA PRO A 434 63.52 29.73 -88.26
C PRO A 434 62.87 30.27 -89.55
N THR A 435 62.29 29.35 -90.32
CA THR A 435 61.16 29.51 -91.25
C THR A 435 60.51 28.12 -91.37
N GLY A 436 59.20 27.90 -91.14
CA GLY A 436 58.09 28.12 -92.08
C GLY A 436 57.95 26.92 -93.03
N GLU A 437 56.82 26.23 -93.22
CA GLU A 437 55.41 26.39 -92.79
C GLU A 437 54.78 24.97 -92.63
N GLY A 438 53.64 24.68 -92.00
CA GLY A 438 52.61 25.48 -91.32
C GLY A 438 51.48 24.56 -90.74
N ALA A 439 50.29 25.12 -90.47
CA ALA A 439 49.03 24.42 -90.10
C ALA A 439 48.84 23.87 -88.65
N ASP A 440 48.93 24.79 -87.67
CA ASP A 440 47.98 25.08 -86.56
C ASP A 440 47.30 24.04 -85.63
N PRO A 441 46.85 24.46 -84.42
CA PRO A 441 46.54 23.58 -83.28
C PRO A 441 45.05 23.72 -82.81
N PRO A 442 44.67 23.44 -81.53
CA PRO A 442 45.00 24.31 -80.39
C PRO A 442 45.43 23.57 -79.09
N GLY A 443 46.20 24.26 -78.24
CA GLY A 443 46.69 23.75 -76.95
C GLY A 443 46.15 24.52 -75.72
N VAL A 444 46.32 23.92 -74.54
CA VAL A 444 46.07 24.54 -73.21
C VAL A 444 47.21 25.51 -72.85
N PRO A 445 47.02 26.45 -71.89
CA PRO A 445 47.85 26.33 -70.69
C PRO A 445 47.22 26.73 -69.34
N ASP A 446 47.48 25.86 -68.35
CA ASP A 446 47.85 26.04 -66.94
C ASP A 446 47.55 27.31 -66.09
N ARG A 447 47.19 27.02 -64.82
CA ARG A 447 47.51 27.72 -63.53
C ARG A 447 47.44 29.25 -63.39
N VAL A 448 46.66 29.68 -62.38
CA VAL A 448 47.18 30.18 -61.07
C VAL A 448 46.03 30.19 -60.03
N GLY A 449 46.35 30.16 -58.74
CA GLY A 449 45.37 30.02 -57.65
C GLY A 449 44.85 31.33 -57.04
N THR A 450 43.70 31.23 -56.34
CA THR A 450 43.16 32.18 -55.34
C THR A 450 43.05 33.67 -55.70
N VAL A 451 41.81 34.17 -55.84
CA VAL A 451 41.25 35.17 -54.89
C VAL A 451 39.72 35.34 -55.02
N ARG A 452 39.03 35.11 -53.89
CA ARG A 452 37.79 35.74 -53.39
C ARG A 452 37.27 36.99 -54.14
N GLN A 453 36.04 36.97 -54.69
CA GLN A 453 34.98 37.95 -54.34
C GLN A 453 33.55 37.64 -54.86
N LYS A 454 32.61 38.57 -54.58
CA LYS A 454 31.15 38.40 -54.46
C LYS A 454 30.34 38.62 -55.76
N LYS A 455 29.30 37.78 -55.92
CA LYS A 455 27.86 38.12 -56.10
C LYS A 455 27.43 39.25 -57.07
N THR A 456 26.58 38.89 -58.06
CA THR A 456 25.32 39.61 -58.36
C THR A 456 24.32 38.68 -59.06
N ASP A 457 23.06 39.10 -59.16
CA ASP A 457 21.88 38.29 -59.50
C ASP A 457 21.30 38.65 -60.90
N VAL A 458 20.51 37.76 -61.54
CA VAL A 458 19.37 38.08 -62.46
C VAL A 458 18.57 36.79 -62.83
N LEU A 459 17.27 36.95 -63.11
CA LEU A 459 16.23 35.92 -63.46
C LEU A 459 15.72 36.19 -64.91
N PRO A 460 14.59 35.66 -65.45
CA PRO A 460 13.61 34.58 -65.09
C PRO A 460 13.52 33.53 -66.26
N PRO A 461 12.43 32.76 -66.59
CA PRO A 461 11.08 32.60 -66.00
C PRO A 461 10.57 31.15 -65.79
N ALA A 462 9.31 31.04 -65.32
CA ALA A 462 8.51 29.82 -65.15
C ALA A 462 7.15 29.92 -65.88
N PRO A 463 6.34 28.84 -65.96
CA PRO A 463 5.12 28.73 -65.12
C PRO A 463 4.92 27.32 -64.50
N SER A 464 4.36 27.12 -63.30
CA SER A 464 2.92 27.18 -62.87
C SER A 464 2.04 26.04 -63.45
N SER A 465 0.99 25.49 -62.82
CA SER A 465 0.38 25.53 -61.46
C SER A 465 -0.77 24.48 -61.40
N GLY A 466 -1.39 24.06 -60.28
CA GLY A 466 -1.16 24.35 -58.85
C GLY A 466 -2.48 24.30 -58.03
N ARG A 467 -2.61 23.39 -57.04
CA ARG A 467 -3.68 23.36 -56.00
C ARG A 467 -3.06 22.90 -54.66
N GLN A 468 -2.96 23.70 -53.59
CA GLN A 468 -4.01 24.32 -52.73
C GLN A 468 -4.80 23.28 -51.91
N GLY A 469 -4.97 23.40 -50.59
CA GLY A 469 -4.53 24.41 -49.60
C GLY A 469 -4.71 23.85 -48.16
N ASP A 470 -4.47 24.54 -47.04
CA ASP A 470 -3.94 25.89 -46.78
C ASP A 470 -3.26 25.96 -45.39
N SER A 471 -2.58 27.07 -45.10
CA SER A 471 -2.09 27.44 -43.76
C SER A 471 -2.07 28.96 -43.61
N PRO A 472 -2.10 29.49 -42.38
CA PRO A 472 -1.52 30.79 -42.10
C PRO A 472 -0.35 30.67 -41.11
N ALA A 473 0.88 30.77 -41.63
CA ALA A 473 2.06 31.04 -40.82
C ALA A 473 2.24 32.56 -40.64
N VAL A 474 2.74 33.00 -39.48
CA VAL A 474 2.94 34.42 -39.14
C VAL A 474 4.45 34.76 -39.18
N PRO A 475 4.87 35.96 -39.65
CA PRO A 475 6.28 36.23 -39.99
C PRO A 475 7.24 36.31 -38.80
N PRO A 476 8.57 36.17 -39.03
CA PRO A 476 9.58 36.38 -37.99
C PRO A 476 9.72 37.87 -37.63
N LEU A 477 9.75 38.18 -36.34
CA LEU A 477 9.92 39.54 -35.83
C LEU A 477 11.40 39.85 -35.55
N MET A 478 11.90 41.02 -35.99
CA MET A 478 13.22 41.51 -35.59
C MET A 478 13.26 41.93 -34.12
N ARG A 479 14.47 41.91 -33.54
CA ARG A 479 14.72 42.24 -32.13
C ARG A 479 15.06 43.74 -31.99
N PRO A 480 14.38 44.53 -31.13
CA PRO A 480 14.71 45.95 -30.94
C PRO A 480 16.15 46.15 -30.41
N PRO A 481 16.89 47.18 -30.86
CA PRO A 481 18.29 47.37 -30.53
C PRO A 481 18.56 48.08 -29.18
N GLN A 482 17.54 48.59 -28.47
CA GLN A 482 17.73 49.25 -27.17
C GLN A 482 16.74 48.80 -26.08
N PRO A 483 17.14 48.78 -24.79
CA PRO A 483 16.43 48.00 -23.75
C PRO A 483 15.08 48.55 -23.29
N TRP A 484 14.78 49.82 -23.59
CA TRP A 484 13.59 50.53 -23.09
C TRP A 484 12.42 50.54 -24.08
N GLN A 485 12.60 50.03 -25.31
CA GLN A 485 11.56 49.97 -26.36
C GLN A 485 10.72 48.67 -26.32
N VAL A 486 10.64 48.02 -25.15
CA VAL A 486 9.96 46.73 -24.97
C VAL A 486 8.45 46.93 -24.80
N THR A 487 7.72 46.98 -25.91
CA THR A 487 6.25 46.97 -25.86
C THR A 487 5.71 45.60 -25.39
N ARG A 488 4.48 45.57 -24.87
CA ARG A 488 3.83 44.39 -24.24
C ARG A 488 3.82 43.10 -25.09
N ARG A 489 4.02 43.20 -26.42
CA ARG A 489 4.14 42.06 -27.34
C ARG A 489 5.52 41.39 -27.32
N HIS A 490 6.58 42.11 -26.96
CA HIS A 490 7.95 41.61 -26.88
C HIS A 490 8.25 40.83 -25.57
N ALA A 491 7.42 40.98 -24.55
CA ALA A 491 7.52 40.26 -23.27
C ALA A 491 6.68 38.95 -23.24
N ALA A 492 6.00 38.61 -24.34
CA ALA A 492 5.10 37.47 -24.41
C ALA A 492 5.85 36.17 -24.78
N VAL A 493 6.28 35.41 -23.77
CA VAL A 493 7.01 34.13 -23.94
C VAL A 493 6.29 33.21 -24.93
N SER A 494 6.98 32.90 -26.02
CA SER A 494 6.44 32.20 -27.18
C SER A 494 6.07 30.74 -26.88
N ALA A 495 5.20 30.17 -27.72
CA ALA A 495 4.80 28.77 -27.59
C ALA A 495 5.99 27.79 -27.78
N CYS A 496 7.05 28.20 -28.49
CA CYS A 496 8.24 27.39 -28.70
C CYS A 496 9.14 27.37 -27.44
N GLU A 497 9.37 28.54 -26.83
CA GLU A 497 10.13 28.66 -25.56
C GLU A 497 9.45 27.87 -24.43
N ARG A 498 8.11 27.90 -24.34
CA ARG A 498 7.37 27.06 -23.37
C ARG A 498 7.62 25.56 -23.56
N ARG A 499 7.69 25.09 -24.81
CA ARG A 499 7.99 23.68 -25.13
C ARG A 499 9.44 23.31 -24.81
N GLN A 500 10.40 24.22 -25.02
CA GLN A 500 11.79 24.03 -24.56
C GLN A 500 11.91 24.02 -23.03
N ALA A 501 11.19 24.91 -22.33
CA ALA A 501 11.12 24.93 -20.88
C ALA A 501 10.47 23.66 -20.29
N GLN A 502 9.44 23.11 -20.94
CA GLN A 502 8.89 21.80 -20.58
C GLN A 502 9.88 20.65 -20.83
N ARG A 503 10.61 20.64 -21.95
CA ARG A 503 11.68 19.64 -22.16
C ARG A 503 12.77 19.73 -21.08
N ARG A 504 13.16 20.93 -20.63
CA ARG A 504 14.05 21.12 -19.47
C ARG A 504 13.44 20.79 -18.10
N ARG A 505 12.14 20.50 -18.01
CA ARG A 505 11.48 19.95 -16.80
C ARG A 505 11.25 18.43 -16.86
N GLY A 506 11.53 17.78 -18.00
CA GLY A 506 11.39 16.32 -18.15
C GLY A 506 12.54 15.50 -17.57
N ALA A 507 13.70 16.11 -17.32
CA ALA A 507 14.87 15.48 -16.72
C ALA A 507 15.50 16.45 -15.70
N GLY A 508 15.69 15.98 -14.46
CA GLY A 508 16.18 16.82 -13.35
C GLY A 508 15.14 17.15 -12.28
N GLY A 509 14.49 16.12 -11.71
CA GLY A 509 13.58 16.27 -10.56
C GLY A 509 14.30 16.43 -9.22
N ALA A 510 15.30 17.32 -9.13
CA ALA A 510 16.11 17.56 -7.93
C ALA A 510 16.49 19.05 -7.78
N ALA A 511 16.80 19.44 -6.55
CA ALA A 511 16.96 20.81 -6.05
C ALA A 511 17.61 21.86 -6.99
N ALA A 512 16.89 22.97 -7.20
CA ALA A 512 17.44 24.22 -7.71
C ALA A 512 16.63 25.43 -7.18
N GLN A 513 16.75 25.73 -5.87
CA GLN A 513 16.41 27.06 -5.37
C GLN A 513 17.54 28.02 -5.75
N GLY A 514 17.23 29.16 -6.37
CA GLY A 514 18.25 30.12 -6.83
C GLY A 514 18.76 30.97 -5.66
N PRO A 515 20.09 31.12 -5.46
CA PRO A 515 20.69 31.80 -4.30
C PRO A 515 20.64 33.35 -4.43
N ARG A 516 19.44 33.90 -4.62
CA ARG A 516 19.18 35.35 -4.66
C ARG A 516 17.97 35.81 -3.82
N SER A 517 17.20 34.89 -3.25
CA SER A 517 16.14 35.19 -2.29
C SER A 517 16.60 35.14 -0.82
N GLU A 518 17.62 34.34 -0.50
CA GLU A 518 18.06 34.12 0.89
C GLU A 518 18.57 35.39 1.59
N PRO A 519 19.41 36.26 1.01
CA PRO A 519 19.85 37.48 1.70
C PRO A 519 18.70 38.44 2.01
N ARG A 520 17.70 38.52 1.10
CA ARG A 520 16.48 39.32 1.34
C ARG A 520 15.58 38.69 2.39
N HIS A 521 15.43 37.37 2.38
CA HIS A 521 14.59 36.68 3.37
C HIS A 521 15.22 36.71 4.77
N ALA A 522 16.53 36.51 4.87
CA ALA A 522 17.29 36.66 6.13
C ALA A 522 17.20 38.11 6.66
N ALA A 523 17.38 39.12 5.80
CA ALA A 523 17.20 40.52 6.19
C ALA A 523 15.77 40.79 6.68
N GLN A 524 14.74 40.29 5.98
CA GLN A 524 13.33 40.42 6.41
C GLN A 524 13.07 39.69 7.74
N GLN A 525 13.59 38.48 7.94
CA GLN A 525 13.49 37.78 9.23
C GLN A 525 14.18 38.57 10.35
N HIS A 526 15.34 39.20 10.09
CA HIS A 526 16.02 40.06 11.05
C HIS A 526 15.19 41.31 11.38
N THR A 527 14.59 41.99 10.40
CA THR A 527 13.68 43.12 10.63
C THR A 527 12.45 42.69 11.45
N ILE A 528 11.85 41.53 11.15
CA ILE A 528 10.72 40.98 11.91
C ILE A 528 11.14 40.60 13.34
N ALA A 529 12.36 40.09 13.54
CA ALA A 529 12.89 39.78 14.87
C ALA A 529 13.11 41.05 15.69
N LEU A 530 13.64 42.13 15.10
CA LEU A 530 13.77 43.44 15.75
C LEU A 530 12.40 44.03 16.10
N GLN A 531 11.44 44.01 15.17
CA GLN A 531 10.06 44.46 15.42
C GLN A 531 9.38 43.67 16.55
N ARG A 532 9.66 42.36 16.65
CA ARG A 532 9.16 41.51 17.75
C ARG A 532 9.86 41.75 19.09
N LYS A 533 11.11 42.22 19.10
CA LYS A 533 11.79 42.69 20.33
C LYS A 533 11.19 44.02 20.79
N LEU A 534 11.09 45.00 19.90
CA LEU A 534 10.49 46.31 20.19
C LEU A 534 9.04 46.20 20.71
N LEU A 535 8.24 45.29 20.14
CA LEU A 535 6.89 45.00 20.64
C LEU A 535 6.85 44.36 22.04
N ARG A 536 7.88 43.60 22.43
CA ARG A 536 7.99 43.05 23.80
C ARG A 536 8.46 44.12 24.78
N GLU A 537 9.45 44.92 24.40
CA GLU A 537 9.93 46.07 25.17
C GLU A 537 8.78 47.06 25.44
N GLN A 538 7.92 47.32 24.44
CA GLN A 538 6.69 48.10 24.61
C GLN A 538 5.66 47.42 25.53
N GLN A 539 5.48 46.09 25.45
CA GLN A 539 4.59 45.35 26.35
C GLN A 539 5.10 45.34 27.80
N GLU A 540 6.41 45.26 28.00
CA GLU A 540 7.06 45.32 29.31
C GLU A 540 6.98 46.73 29.90
N GLN A 541 7.17 47.78 29.09
CA GLN A 541 6.91 49.17 29.48
C GLN A 541 5.44 49.39 29.87
N ILE A 542 4.48 48.84 29.12
CA ILE A 542 3.05 48.90 29.48
C ILE A 542 2.79 48.19 30.81
N LEU A 543 3.41 47.03 31.07
CA LEU A 543 3.29 46.31 32.34
C LEU A 543 3.95 47.06 33.52
N LEU A 544 5.04 47.81 33.29
CA LEU A 544 5.65 48.67 34.30
C LEU A 544 4.75 49.87 34.62
N LEU A 545 4.27 50.59 33.60
CA LEU A 545 3.32 51.72 33.76
C LEU A 545 2.00 51.28 34.42
N GLN A 546 1.53 50.06 34.18
CA GLN A 546 0.38 49.47 34.89
C GLN A 546 0.69 49.19 36.37
N LYS A 547 1.86 48.63 36.69
CA LYS A 547 2.29 48.42 38.09
C LYS A 547 2.47 49.75 38.83
N GLU A 548 3.04 50.76 38.18
CA GLU A 548 3.19 52.11 38.72
C GLU A 548 1.82 52.75 39.01
N ARG A 549 0.84 52.61 38.10
CA ARG A 549 -0.55 53.00 38.38
C ARG A 549 -1.13 52.28 39.60
N CYS A 550 -0.98 50.96 39.69
CA CYS A 550 -1.46 50.20 40.86
C CYS A 550 -0.79 50.64 42.17
N LEU A 551 0.50 51.00 42.13
CA LEU A 551 1.26 51.50 43.30
C LEU A 551 0.89 52.94 43.69
N LEU A 552 0.45 53.76 42.73
CA LEU A 552 -0.09 55.10 42.97
C LEU A 552 -1.53 55.03 43.52
N GLU A 553 -2.38 54.18 42.95
CA GLU A 553 -3.72 53.88 43.47
C GLU A 553 -3.66 53.34 44.92
N ALA A 554 -2.68 52.48 45.23
CA ALA A 554 -2.45 51.96 46.58
C ALA A 554 -1.95 52.99 47.62
N ARG A 555 -1.62 54.23 47.21
CA ARG A 555 -1.24 55.33 48.12
C ARG A 555 -2.39 56.32 48.40
N GLY A 556 -3.61 56.00 47.94
CA GLY A 556 -4.80 56.87 47.95
C GLY A 556 -5.67 56.94 49.22
N ALA A 557 -5.16 56.64 50.42
CA ALA A 557 -5.79 56.89 51.74
C ALA A 557 -7.15 56.16 52.05
N PRO A 558 -7.74 56.27 53.25
CA PRO A 558 -7.19 56.37 54.61
C PRO A 558 -7.69 55.26 55.58
N GLU A 559 -7.28 55.32 56.85
CA GLU A 559 -7.64 54.40 57.94
C GLU A 559 -9.07 54.62 58.52
N GLN A 560 -9.67 53.58 59.13
CA GLN A 560 -10.62 53.76 60.26
C GLN A 560 -10.97 52.47 61.04
N ARG A 561 -10.67 52.47 62.35
CA ARG A 561 -11.37 51.77 63.49
C ARG A 561 -11.49 50.21 63.47
N ALA A 562 -11.59 49.52 64.61
CA ALA A 562 -11.19 49.77 66.01
C ALA A 562 -11.25 48.42 66.78
N GLN A 563 -10.54 48.30 67.91
CA GLN A 563 -10.55 47.09 68.76
C GLN A 563 -10.99 47.39 70.21
N GLY A 564 -11.53 46.35 70.87
CA GLY A 564 -11.43 46.16 72.32
C GLY A 564 -12.70 46.36 73.16
N ARG A 565 -13.00 45.39 74.05
CA ARG A 565 -12.89 45.50 75.52
C ARG A 565 -13.28 44.19 76.24
N THR A 566 -12.85 44.07 77.49
CA THR A 566 -13.11 42.98 78.45
C THR A 566 -13.67 43.55 79.76
N GLY A 567 -14.16 42.70 80.69
CA GLY A 567 -14.47 43.10 82.07
C GLY A 567 -15.37 42.14 82.87
N ASP A 568 -14.99 41.86 84.13
CA ASP A 568 -15.70 41.01 85.12
C ASP A 568 -16.43 41.85 86.19
N GLN A 569 -17.36 41.24 86.97
CA GLN A 569 -17.34 41.19 88.46
C GLN A 569 -18.57 40.60 89.19
N ASN A 570 -18.41 40.40 90.52
CA ASN A 570 -19.28 39.73 91.52
C ASN A 570 -20.44 40.58 92.09
N SER A 571 -21.37 39.93 92.84
CA SER A 571 -21.89 40.44 94.14
C SER A 571 -22.62 39.35 94.97
N TRP A 572 -22.72 39.53 96.31
CA TRP A 572 -23.40 38.63 97.28
C TRP A 572 -24.03 39.38 98.48
N GLY A 573 -25.19 38.90 98.99
CA GLY A 573 -25.54 38.88 100.43
C GLY A 573 -26.30 40.05 101.11
N ARG A 574 -27.11 39.74 102.14
CA ARG A 574 -27.53 40.63 103.27
C ARG A 574 -28.02 39.85 104.53
N THR A 575 -28.17 40.53 105.66
CA THR A 575 -28.01 40.11 107.08
C THR A 575 -29.29 39.94 107.95
N PRO A 576 -29.18 39.43 109.21
CA PRO A 576 -30.29 39.34 110.22
C PRO A 576 -30.06 40.03 111.61
N THR A 577 -31.04 39.93 112.54
CA THR A 577 -30.98 39.89 114.06
C THR A 577 -31.38 41.12 114.95
N ARG A 578 -32.24 40.92 116.01
CA ARG A 578 -31.98 41.05 117.51
C ARG A 578 -33.01 41.79 118.46
N ASN A 579 -33.09 41.33 119.75
CA ASN A 579 -33.68 41.89 121.03
C ASN A 579 -35.22 41.74 121.29
N ALA A 580 -35.86 41.65 122.50
CA ALA A 580 -35.58 41.73 123.98
C ALA A 580 -35.97 43.06 124.73
N ALA A 581 -36.50 43.18 125.98
CA ALA A 581 -37.07 42.29 127.06
C ALA A 581 -37.78 43.10 128.23
N ASN A 582 -37.96 42.54 129.47
CA ASN A 582 -38.47 43.12 130.78
C ASN A 582 -40.01 43.32 131.01
N GLN A 583 -40.64 43.48 132.22
CA GLN A 583 -40.52 43.01 133.66
C GLN A 583 -41.72 43.64 134.51
N GLN A 584 -42.13 43.39 135.79
CA GLN A 584 -41.82 42.45 136.90
C GLN A 584 -43.07 42.11 137.82
N ARG A 585 -43.15 42.44 139.15
CA ARG A 585 -44.18 41.97 140.15
C ARG A 585 -44.33 42.88 141.41
N PRO A 586 -45.40 42.74 142.23
CA PRO A 586 -45.31 42.96 143.71
C PRO A 586 -46.00 41.89 144.63
N LEU A 587 -46.68 42.28 145.75
CA LEU A 587 -46.47 41.73 147.11
C LEU A 587 -47.62 41.84 148.19
N LEU A 588 -47.52 41.00 149.24
CA LEU A 588 -47.87 41.16 150.70
C LEU A 588 -49.29 40.99 151.34
N ASP A 589 -49.26 40.64 152.64
CA ASP A 589 -50.30 40.33 153.69
C ASP A 589 -49.51 40.16 155.06
N PRO A 590 -50.00 39.76 156.28
CA PRO A 590 -51.31 39.77 156.98
C PRO A 590 -51.27 40.36 158.46
N VAL A 591 -52.30 40.06 159.30
CA VAL A 591 -52.31 39.88 160.79
C VAL A 591 -52.97 40.96 161.71
N VAL A 592 -54.19 40.61 162.19
CA VAL A 592 -54.82 40.94 163.50
C VAL A 592 -55.03 42.41 163.91
N MET A 593 -56.13 42.98 163.42
CA MET A 593 -57.03 43.86 164.21
C MET A 593 -58.34 43.10 164.49
N ALA A 594 -58.27 42.04 165.30
CA ALA A 594 -59.34 41.05 165.42
C ALA A 594 -60.05 41.08 166.78
N MET A 595 -61.09 41.90 166.94
CA MET A 595 -62.15 41.61 167.93
C MET A 595 -63.54 42.14 167.56
N GLU A 596 -63.67 43.41 167.19
CA GLU A 596 -64.94 44.12 167.46
C GLU A 596 -65.95 44.06 166.30
N GLU A 597 -65.51 44.08 165.03
CA GLU A 597 -66.42 43.90 163.88
C GLU A 597 -66.84 42.43 163.63
N ARG A 598 -66.41 41.49 164.48
CA ARG A 598 -66.83 40.07 164.47
C ARG A 598 -68.36 39.86 164.63
N ALA A 599 -69.12 40.93 164.91
CA ALA A 599 -70.57 40.95 164.96
C ALA A 599 -71.23 41.19 163.58
N ARG A 600 -70.75 42.16 162.79
CA ARG A 600 -71.38 42.60 161.52
C ARG A 600 -71.26 41.54 160.43
N LEU A 601 -70.05 41.01 160.24
CA LEU A 601 -69.72 39.98 159.24
C LEU A 601 -70.50 38.66 159.39
N ARG A 602 -71.26 38.43 160.48
CA ARG A 602 -72.10 37.23 160.65
C ARG A 602 -73.39 37.26 159.84
N LEU A 603 -73.86 38.47 159.47
CA LEU A 603 -75.16 38.65 158.80
C LEU A 603 -74.99 38.71 157.27
N GLU A 604 -73.91 39.31 156.79
CA GLU A 604 -73.55 39.38 155.36
C GLU A 604 -73.10 38.02 154.82
N ARG A 605 -72.22 37.31 155.55
CA ARG A 605 -71.76 35.95 155.18
C ARG A 605 -72.89 34.92 154.99
N ARG A 606 -74.08 35.14 155.57
CA ARG A 606 -75.24 34.27 155.34
C ARG A 606 -75.86 34.48 153.94
N ARG A 607 -75.84 35.71 153.42
CA ARG A 607 -76.33 36.03 152.06
C ARG A 607 -75.32 35.62 150.99
N GLU A 608 -74.03 35.89 151.24
CA GLU A 608 -72.93 35.49 150.34
C GLU A 608 -72.89 33.97 150.09
N VAL A 609 -73.11 33.15 151.12
CA VAL A 609 -73.07 31.68 151.02
C VAL A 609 -74.18 31.11 150.12
N GLU A 610 -75.35 31.76 150.02
CA GLU A 610 -76.44 31.30 149.16
C GLU A 610 -76.19 31.65 147.68
N GLU A 611 -75.68 32.85 147.39
CA GLU A 611 -75.24 33.19 146.02
C GLU A 611 -74.06 32.34 145.56
N MET A 612 -73.08 32.11 146.44
CA MET A 612 -71.91 31.26 146.13
C MET A 612 -72.25 29.76 146.03
N ARG A 613 -73.48 29.34 146.36
CA ARG A 613 -73.99 28.00 146.02
C ARG A 613 -74.54 27.97 144.59
N ARG A 614 -75.43 28.91 144.23
CA ARG A 614 -76.00 28.99 142.87
C ARG A 614 -74.91 29.18 141.80
N LYS A 615 -73.97 30.09 142.02
CA LYS A 615 -72.83 30.32 141.09
C LYS A 615 -72.00 29.05 140.88
N LYS A 616 -71.79 28.23 141.93
CA LYS A 616 -71.06 26.94 141.83
C LYS A 616 -71.86 25.81 141.18
N GLU A 617 -73.17 25.92 141.05
CA GLU A 617 -74.01 24.98 140.30
C GLU A 617 -74.03 25.37 138.81
N GLU A 618 -74.11 26.66 138.52
CA GLU A 618 -73.98 27.22 137.17
C GLU A 618 -72.56 27.00 136.58
N GLU A 619 -71.50 27.22 137.37
CA GLU A 619 -70.11 26.95 136.99
C GLU A 619 -69.87 25.48 136.64
N LYS A 620 -70.45 24.52 137.39
CA LYS A 620 -70.36 23.09 137.08
C LYS A 620 -71.11 22.73 135.81
N LEU A 621 -72.30 23.30 135.61
CA LEU A 621 -73.07 23.12 134.38
C LEU A 621 -72.40 23.79 133.18
N ALA A 622 -71.57 24.82 133.38
CA ALA A 622 -70.71 25.38 132.34
C ALA A 622 -69.51 24.48 132.05
N GLN A 623 -68.81 23.96 133.07
CA GLN A 623 -67.68 23.04 132.92
C GLN A 623 -68.07 21.78 132.12
N MET A 624 -69.19 21.13 132.48
CA MET A 624 -69.69 19.96 131.73
C MET A 624 -70.01 20.29 130.26
N LYS A 625 -70.52 21.49 129.96
CA LYS A 625 -70.79 21.94 128.58
C LYS A 625 -69.51 22.22 127.81
N VAL A 626 -68.48 22.80 128.44
CA VAL A 626 -67.17 23.02 127.82
C VAL A 626 -66.50 21.68 127.49
N GLU A 627 -66.51 20.71 128.41
CA GLU A 627 -65.98 19.37 128.15
C GLU A 627 -66.76 18.63 127.03
N GLU A 628 -68.09 18.72 127.02
CA GLU A 628 -68.88 18.17 125.91
C GLU A 628 -68.60 18.88 124.58
N GLU A 629 -68.41 20.20 124.58
CA GLU A 629 -68.02 20.94 123.37
C GLU A 629 -66.62 20.56 122.89
N GLU A 630 -65.64 20.38 123.78
CA GLU A 630 -64.29 19.95 123.41
C GLU A 630 -64.30 18.54 122.82
N ARG A 631 -65.04 17.58 123.42
CA ARG A 631 -65.24 16.24 122.84
C ARG A 631 -65.94 16.31 121.48
N ARG A 632 -66.99 17.12 121.33
CA ARG A 632 -67.69 17.35 120.05
C ARG A 632 -66.82 18.06 119.00
N ARG A 633 -65.80 18.83 119.41
CA ARG A 633 -64.81 19.45 118.51
C ARG A 633 -63.77 18.41 118.09
N GLN A 634 -63.24 17.62 119.03
CA GLN A 634 -62.32 16.50 118.75
C GLN A 634 -62.95 15.49 117.79
N GLU A 635 -64.18 15.03 118.05
CA GLU A 635 -64.91 14.15 117.12
C GLU A 635 -65.10 14.77 115.73
N GLN A 636 -65.31 16.09 115.64
CA GLN A 636 -65.40 16.77 114.34
C GLN A 636 -64.05 16.86 113.63
N GLU A 637 -62.95 17.01 114.35
CA GLU A 637 -61.60 17.06 113.79
C GLU A 637 -61.13 15.67 113.37
N GLU A 638 -61.39 14.62 114.16
CA GLU A 638 -61.17 13.23 113.77
C GLU A 638 -61.99 12.84 112.53
N ARG A 639 -63.28 13.20 112.47
CA ARG A 639 -64.11 13.00 111.25
C ARG A 639 -63.54 13.75 110.03
N ARG A 640 -63.01 14.97 110.22
CA ARG A 640 -62.34 15.74 109.15
C ARG A 640 -61.00 15.13 108.72
N GLU A 641 -60.25 14.54 109.65
CA GLU A 641 -59.02 13.81 109.35
C GLU A 641 -59.29 12.49 108.64
N GLU A 642 -60.27 11.70 109.09
CA GLU A 642 -60.71 10.51 108.38
C GLU A 642 -61.20 10.85 106.97
N GLU A 643 -61.98 11.92 106.81
CA GLU A 643 -62.36 12.39 105.49
C GLU A 643 -61.16 12.81 104.64
N ARG A 644 -60.14 13.47 105.21
CA ARG A 644 -58.89 13.78 104.50
C ARG A 644 -58.15 12.52 104.05
N ARG A 645 -57.90 11.57 104.96
CA ARG A 645 -57.25 10.29 104.67
C ARG A 645 -58.02 9.51 103.60
N ARG A 646 -59.35 9.37 103.73
CA ARG A 646 -60.23 8.76 102.73
C ARG A 646 -60.21 9.51 101.38
N ARG A 647 -60.05 10.83 101.35
CA ARG A 647 -59.91 11.63 100.11
C ARG A 647 -58.53 11.44 99.47
N GLU A 648 -57.47 11.29 100.26
CA GLU A 648 -56.09 11.07 99.80
C GLU A 648 -55.88 9.63 99.31
N GLU A 649 -56.40 8.63 100.02
CA GLU A 649 -56.46 7.24 99.56
C GLU A 649 -57.20 7.13 98.23
N ARG A 650 -58.34 7.82 98.07
CA ARG A 650 -59.08 7.87 96.80
C ARG A 650 -58.32 8.57 95.67
N ARG A 651 -57.43 9.53 95.97
CA ARG A 651 -56.50 10.11 94.96
C ARG A 651 -55.44 9.10 94.56
N LEU A 652 -54.75 8.50 95.53
CA LEU A 652 -53.72 7.50 95.30
C LEU A 652 -54.26 6.24 94.60
N GLN A 653 -55.50 5.83 94.86
CA GLN A 653 -56.20 4.77 94.14
C GLN A 653 -56.42 5.16 92.67
N ARG A 654 -56.98 6.35 92.39
CA ARG A 654 -57.17 6.85 91.02
C ARG A 654 -55.85 6.98 90.27
N GLU A 655 -54.80 7.52 90.89
CA GLU A 655 -53.46 7.61 90.30
C GLU A 655 -52.89 6.23 89.95
N ARG A 656 -53.07 5.23 90.82
CA ARG A 656 -52.67 3.84 90.56
C ARG A 656 -53.50 3.20 89.44
N GLU A 657 -54.81 3.42 89.41
CA GLU A 657 -55.71 2.96 88.35
C GLU A 657 -55.38 3.61 87.00
N GLU A 658 -55.14 4.92 86.96
CA GLU A 658 -54.72 5.65 85.77
C GLU A 658 -53.35 5.17 85.27
N GLN A 659 -52.38 4.95 86.16
CA GLN A 659 -51.09 4.35 85.79
C GLN A 659 -51.25 2.92 85.24
N GLN A 660 -52.13 2.10 85.82
CA GLN A 660 -52.44 0.77 85.29
C GLN A 660 -53.12 0.85 83.92
N GLN A 661 -54.12 1.73 83.74
CA GLN A 661 -54.77 1.97 82.46
C GLN A 661 -53.78 2.48 81.40
N GLN A 662 -52.86 3.39 81.75
CA GLN A 662 -51.80 3.87 80.85
C GLN A 662 -50.84 2.74 80.46
N ARG A 663 -50.44 1.85 81.40
CA ARG A 663 -49.64 0.66 81.11
C ARG A 663 -50.37 -0.30 80.16
N VAL A 664 -51.64 -0.60 80.42
CA VAL A 664 -52.46 -1.48 79.57
C VAL A 664 -52.67 -0.88 78.17
N ARG A 665 -53.02 0.41 78.07
CA ARG A 665 -53.15 1.12 76.77
C ARG A 665 -51.83 1.13 76.01
N SER A 666 -50.69 1.32 76.69
CA SER A 666 -49.36 1.26 76.07
C SER A 666 -49.04 -0.14 75.55
N GLN A 667 -49.34 -1.20 76.32
CA GLN A 667 -49.19 -2.59 75.87
C GLN A 667 -50.11 -2.90 74.69
N GLN A 668 -51.36 -2.41 74.68
CA GLN A 668 -52.28 -2.56 73.55
C GLN A 668 -51.81 -1.81 72.30
N ALA A 669 -51.20 -0.63 72.44
CA ALA A 669 -50.58 0.11 71.34
C ALA A 669 -49.36 -0.64 70.76
N LEU A 670 -48.52 -1.22 71.62
CA LEU A 670 -47.39 -2.06 71.20
C LEU A 670 -47.87 -3.37 70.54
N GLN A 671 -48.94 -4.00 71.04
CA GLN A 671 -49.52 -5.19 70.44
C GLN A 671 -50.19 -4.92 69.09
N THR A 672 -50.91 -3.80 68.93
CA THR A 672 -51.54 -3.43 67.65
C THR A 672 -50.49 -3.06 66.61
N THR A 673 -49.48 -2.26 66.96
CA THR A 673 -48.35 -1.96 66.06
C THR A 673 -47.55 -3.22 65.69
N ALA A 674 -47.30 -4.14 66.64
CA ALA A 674 -46.67 -5.43 66.35
C ALA A 674 -47.52 -6.32 65.41
N ARG A 675 -48.85 -6.40 65.63
CA ARG A 675 -49.79 -7.12 64.75
C ARG A 675 -49.79 -6.53 63.34
N HIS A 676 -49.84 -5.21 63.19
CA HIS A 676 -49.76 -4.54 61.89
C HIS A 676 -48.41 -4.75 61.21
N HIS A 677 -47.29 -4.72 61.96
CA HIS A 677 -45.97 -5.03 61.42
C HIS A 677 -45.87 -6.50 60.95
N HIS A 678 -46.46 -7.44 61.70
CA HIS A 678 -46.52 -8.85 61.32
C HIS A 678 -47.38 -9.06 60.06
N GLN A 679 -48.60 -8.50 60.01
CA GLN A 679 -49.48 -8.54 58.84
C GLN A 679 -48.80 -7.96 57.60
N ARG A 680 -48.21 -6.76 57.71
CA ARG A 680 -47.45 -6.10 56.63
C ARG A 680 -46.26 -6.95 56.19
N SER A 681 -45.53 -7.54 57.12
CA SER A 681 -44.39 -8.42 56.82
C SER A 681 -44.82 -9.71 56.12
N LEU A 682 -45.94 -10.31 56.52
CA LEU A 682 -46.50 -11.51 55.90
C LEU A 682 -46.98 -11.21 54.47
N LEU A 683 -47.78 -10.16 54.28
CA LEU A 683 -48.26 -9.74 52.95
C LEU A 683 -47.11 -9.40 52.00
N LEU A 684 -46.09 -8.69 52.47
CA LEU A 684 -44.93 -8.31 51.64
C LEU A 684 -43.97 -9.48 51.39
N ARG A 685 -43.56 -10.23 52.42
CA ARG A 685 -42.49 -11.25 52.33
C ARG A 685 -42.98 -12.65 51.98
N ARG A 686 -44.18 -13.06 52.41
CA ARG A 686 -44.77 -14.38 52.09
C ARG A 686 -45.76 -14.31 50.92
N GLY A 687 -46.49 -13.21 50.73
CA GLY A 687 -47.39 -13.01 49.59
C GLY A 687 -46.70 -12.41 48.35
N LEU A 688 -46.45 -11.11 48.40
CA LEU A 688 -46.05 -10.32 47.22
C LEU A 688 -44.63 -10.63 46.72
N ALA A 689 -43.66 -10.90 47.60
CA ALA A 689 -42.29 -11.19 47.16
C ALA A 689 -42.16 -12.50 46.35
N PRO A 690 -42.76 -13.64 46.75
CA PRO A 690 -42.85 -14.83 45.90
C PRO A 690 -43.58 -14.58 44.58
N TRP A 691 -44.71 -13.87 44.59
CA TRP A 691 -45.43 -13.53 43.35
C TRP A 691 -44.60 -12.67 42.40
N GLN A 692 -43.87 -11.67 42.92
CA GLN A 692 -42.92 -10.89 42.12
C GLN A 692 -41.76 -11.74 41.58
N ARG A 693 -41.27 -12.74 42.32
CA ARG A 693 -40.26 -13.70 41.83
C ARG A 693 -40.83 -14.53 40.67
N LEU A 694 -42.04 -15.08 40.82
CA LEU A 694 -42.72 -15.84 39.76
C LEU A 694 -42.98 -14.99 38.50
N LEU A 695 -43.40 -13.73 38.64
CA LEU A 695 -43.54 -12.82 37.50
C LEU A 695 -42.21 -12.49 36.81
N ARG A 696 -41.12 -12.34 37.57
CA ARG A 696 -39.77 -12.15 37.00
C ARG A 696 -39.30 -13.42 36.28
N LEU A 697 -39.56 -14.61 36.83
CA LEU A 697 -39.27 -15.89 36.17
C LEU A 697 -40.07 -16.05 34.88
N LYS A 698 -41.40 -15.85 34.91
CA LYS A 698 -42.26 -15.89 33.70
C LYS A 698 -41.73 -14.97 32.60
N ARG A 699 -41.44 -13.70 32.92
CA ARG A 699 -40.85 -12.73 31.98
C ARG A 699 -39.47 -13.16 31.47
N GLY A 700 -38.68 -13.85 32.31
CA GLY A 700 -37.41 -14.46 31.91
C GLY A 700 -37.60 -15.60 30.92
N HIS A 701 -38.53 -16.52 31.17
CA HIS A 701 -38.86 -17.63 30.27
C HIS A 701 -39.45 -17.14 28.94
N GLU A 702 -40.34 -16.14 28.96
CA GLU A 702 -40.85 -15.47 27.75
C GLU A 702 -39.70 -14.88 26.91
N GLN A 703 -38.77 -14.15 27.54
CA GLN A 703 -37.59 -13.61 26.83
C GLN A 703 -36.65 -14.70 26.31
N LEU A 704 -36.48 -15.80 27.04
CA LEU A 704 -35.67 -16.94 26.60
C LEU A 704 -36.33 -17.67 25.42
N ALA A 705 -37.65 -17.89 25.46
CA ALA A 705 -38.42 -18.47 24.36
C ALA A 705 -38.35 -17.60 23.10
N VAL A 706 -38.54 -16.28 23.23
CA VAL A 706 -38.41 -15.33 22.10
C VAL A 706 -36.98 -15.31 21.55
N ARG A 707 -35.95 -15.34 22.40
CA ARG A 707 -34.53 -15.44 21.97
C ARG A 707 -34.25 -16.75 21.26
N HIS A 708 -34.75 -17.88 21.77
CA HIS A 708 -34.59 -19.19 21.17
C HIS A 708 -35.32 -19.30 19.82
N HIS A 709 -36.56 -18.84 19.72
CA HIS A 709 -37.32 -18.81 18.47
C HIS A 709 -36.63 -17.93 17.41
N ARG A 710 -36.23 -16.69 17.76
CA ARG A 710 -35.45 -15.81 16.87
C ARG A 710 -34.13 -16.47 16.44
N GLY A 711 -33.42 -17.11 17.37
CA GLY A 711 -32.20 -17.86 17.08
C GLY A 711 -32.43 -19.05 16.14
N ARG A 712 -33.50 -19.82 16.33
CA ARG A 712 -33.88 -20.96 15.48
C ARG A 712 -34.18 -20.48 14.07
N VAL A 713 -35.07 -19.50 13.90
CA VAL A 713 -35.46 -18.90 12.61
C VAL A 713 -34.26 -18.30 11.86
N LEU A 714 -33.37 -17.58 12.55
CA LEU A 714 -32.12 -17.11 11.96
C LEU A 714 -31.21 -18.27 11.56
N SER A 715 -31.09 -19.32 12.38
CA SER A 715 -30.24 -20.48 12.08
C SER A 715 -30.76 -21.35 10.93
N THR A 716 -32.08 -21.39 10.69
CA THR A 716 -32.68 -22.09 9.55
C THR A 716 -32.55 -21.27 8.28
N GLY A 717 -32.82 -19.95 8.34
CA GLY A 717 -32.60 -19.04 7.21
C GLY A 717 -31.14 -18.97 6.77
N LEU A 718 -30.20 -18.88 7.72
CA LEU A 718 -28.76 -18.88 7.43
C LEU A 718 -28.26 -20.24 6.91
N ARG A 719 -28.81 -21.37 7.40
CA ARG A 719 -28.47 -22.69 6.85
C ARG A 719 -29.02 -22.86 5.43
N ALA A 720 -30.29 -22.53 5.19
CA ALA A 720 -30.88 -22.58 3.85
C ALA A 720 -30.09 -21.70 2.87
N TRP A 721 -29.74 -20.47 3.26
CA TRP A 721 -28.88 -19.59 2.47
C TRP A 721 -27.48 -20.18 2.23
N HIS A 722 -26.84 -20.76 3.24
CA HIS A 722 -25.52 -21.41 3.11
C HIS A 722 -25.56 -22.64 2.20
N HIS A 723 -26.60 -23.47 2.28
CA HIS A 723 -26.78 -24.60 1.36
C HIS A 723 -27.00 -24.11 -0.08
N TRP A 724 -27.83 -23.08 -0.27
CA TRP A 724 -28.06 -22.48 -1.59
C TRP A 724 -26.80 -21.81 -2.18
N THR A 725 -26.03 -21.05 -1.39
CA THR A 725 -24.78 -20.46 -1.88
C THR A 725 -23.72 -21.52 -2.16
N ARG A 726 -23.63 -22.58 -1.35
CA ARG A 726 -22.73 -23.71 -1.63
C ARG A 726 -23.13 -24.44 -2.91
N ALA A 727 -24.41 -24.76 -3.09
CA ALA A 727 -24.93 -25.39 -4.30
C ALA A 727 -24.63 -24.53 -5.54
N SER A 728 -24.96 -23.24 -5.50
CA SER A 728 -24.73 -22.34 -6.62
C SER A 728 -23.25 -21.96 -6.85
N LEU A 729 -22.36 -22.24 -5.91
CA LEU A 729 -20.91 -22.22 -6.14
C LEU A 729 -20.46 -23.52 -6.82
N SER A 730 -20.90 -24.69 -6.33
CA SER A 730 -20.57 -25.98 -6.97
C SER A 730 -21.11 -26.11 -8.39
N GLU A 731 -22.29 -25.57 -8.70
CA GLU A 731 -22.83 -25.49 -10.07
C GLU A 731 -21.87 -24.70 -11.00
N LYS A 732 -21.37 -23.55 -10.53
CA LYS A 732 -20.47 -22.68 -11.30
C LYS A 732 -19.06 -23.28 -11.43
N GLN A 733 -18.59 -23.97 -10.39
CA GLN A 733 -17.34 -24.72 -10.44
C GLN A 733 -17.44 -25.87 -11.44
N ALA A 734 -18.49 -26.71 -11.36
CA ALA A 734 -18.71 -27.80 -12.31
C ALA A 734 -18.85 -27.31 -13.77
N ALA A 735 -19.54 -26.19 -14.00
CA ALA A 735 -19.63 -25.57 -15.32
C ALA A 735 -18.27 -25.04 -15.82
N ALA A 736 -17.47 -24.41 -14.95
CA ALA A 736 -16.12 -23.96 -15.28
C ALA A 736 -15.19 -25.15 -15.57
N ASP A 737 -15.25 -26.22 -14.78
CA ASP A 737 -14.49 -27.45 -14.98
C ASP A 737 -14.89 -28.16 -16.28
N GLN A 738 -16.18 -28.16 -16.63
CA GLN A 738 -16.66 -28.70 -17.90
C GLN A 738 -16.14 -27.89 -19.10
N LEU A 739 -16.15 -26.55 -19.02
CA LEU A 739 -15.57 -25.68 -20.04
C LEU A 739 -14.05 -25.86 -20.15
N ASN A 740 -13.34 -25.94 -19.02
CA ASN A 740 -11.90 -26.19 -18.99
C ASN A 740 -11.56 -27.55 -19.64
N ARG A 741 -12.32 -28.62 -19.33
CA ARG A 741 -12.17 -29.92 -20.00
C ARG A 741 -12.42 -29.83 -21.51
N GLN A 742 -13.45 -29.11 -21.96
CA GLN A 742 -13.71 -28.90 -23.39
C GLN A 742 -12.59 -28.10 -24.09
N LEU A 743 -12.03 -27.08 -23.44
CA LEU A 743 -10.92 -26.30 -23.97
C LEU A 743 -9.62 -27.13 -24.04
N LEU A 744 -9.30 -27.88 -23.00
CA LEU A 744 -8.16 -28.80 -22.97
C LEU A 744 -8.28 -29.90 -24.02
N LEU A 745 -9.47 -30.50 -24.21
CA LEU A 745 -9.71 -31.48 -25.28
C LEU A 745 -9.55 -30.86 -26.68
N ARG A 746 -10.05 -29.64 -26.89
CA ARG A 746 -9.86 -28.91 -28.16
C ARG A 746 -8.38 -28.60 -28.42
N GLN A 747 -7.63 -28.18 -27.40
CA GLN A 747 -6.18 -27.94 -27.49
C GLN A 747 -5.42 -29.25 -27.77
N ALA A 748 -5.72 -30.33 -27.04
CA ALA A 748 -5.10 -31.64 -27.24
C ALA A 748 -5.33 -32.18 -28.66
N VAL A 749 -6.57 -32.09 -29.18
CA VAL A 749 -6.89 -32.49 -30.57
C VAL A 749 -6.20 -31.58 -31.59
N ALA A 750 -6.09 -30.27 -31.34
CA ALA A 750 -5.36 -29.36 -32.23
C ALA A 750 -3.84 -29.65 -32.24
N CYS A 751 -3.24 -29.93 -31.09
CA CYS A 751 -1.84 -30.34 -30.98
C CYS A 751 -1.60 -31.71 -31.64
N TRP A 752 -2.51 -32.68 -31.45
CA TRP A 752 -2.43 -33.99 -32.11
C TRP A 752 -2.53 -33.86 -33.63
N ARG A 753 -3.46 -33.06 -34.16
CA ARG A 753 -3.54 -32.75 -35.61
C ARG A 753 -2.24 -32.15 -36.14
N ARG A 754 -1.68 -31.14 -35.44
CA ARG A 754 -0.37 -30.56 -35.81
C ARG A 754 0.75 -31.60 -35.81
N LEU A 755 0.78 -32.52 -34.84
CA LEU A 755 1.77 -33.61 -34.80
C LEU A 755 1.60 -34.59 -35.97
N VAL A 756 0.36 -34.92 -36.36
CA VAL A 756 0.06 -35.74 -37.55
C VAL A 756 0.46 -35.02 -38.84
N GLU A 757 0.13 -33.74 -38.99
CA GLU A 757 0.54 -32.90 -40.12
C GLU A 757 2.07 -32.78 -40.23
N CYS A 758 2.76 -32.61 -39.10
CA CYS A 758 4.23 -32.59 -39.07
C CYS A 758 4.84 -33.94 -39.45
N ARG A 759 4.27 -35.07 -39.00
CA ARG A 759 4.72 -36.42 -39.40
C ARG A 759 4.52 -36.65 -40.89
N ALA A 760 3.33 -36.35 -41.43
CA ALA A 760 3.04 -36.47 -42.86
C ALA A 760 4.04 -35.65 -43.71
N ARG A 761 4.35 -34.40 -43.34
CA ARG A 761 5.35 -33.57 -44.04
C ARG A 761 6.78 -34.11 -43.93
N LEU A 762 7.13 -34.81 -42.86
CA LEU A 762 8.43 -35.48 -42.72
C LEU A 762 8.49 -36.75 -43.57
N GLU A 763 7.39 -37.51 -43.63
CA GLU A 763 7.24 -38.69 -44.48
C GLU A 763 7.28 -38.32 -45.98
N GLU A 764 6.61 -37.25 -46.40
CA GLU A 764 6.70 -36.68 -47.76
C GLU A 764 8.15 -36.32 -48.11
N ARG A 765 8.83 -35.56 -47.23
CA ARG A 765 10.25 -35.19 -47.42
C ARG A 765 11.18 -36.41 -47.50
N ALA A 766 10.92 -37.44 -46.68
CA ALA A 766 11.68 -38.69 -46.71
C ALA A 766 11.44 -39.48 -48.01
N GLN A 767 10.19 -39.55 -48.48
CA GLN A 767 9.83 -40.16 -49.77
C GLN A 767 10.51 -39.42 -50.93
N ASP A 768 10.46 -38.09 -50.97
CA ASP A 768 11.08 -37.32 -52.06
C ASP A 768 12.61 -37.37 -52.02
N HIS A 769 13.22 -37.36 -50.84
CA HIS A 769 14.67 -37.60 -50.71
C HIS A 769 15.05 -39.02 -51.18
N HIS A 770 14.24 -40.03 -50.87
CA HIS A 770 14.44 -41.40 -51.34
C HIS A 770 14.28 -41.49 -52.87
N ARG A 771 13.21 -40.92 -53.44
CA ARG A 771 12.96 -40.83 -54.88
C ARG A 771 14.12 -40.17 -55.61
N ALA A 772 14.56 -39.00 -55.15
CA ALA A 772 15.68 -38.27 -55.75
C ALA A 772 17.01 -39.04 -55.63
N THR A 773 17.24 -39.75 -54.52
CA THR A 773 18.43 -40.59 -54.33
C THR A 773 18.41 -41.82 -55.22
N ALA A 774 17.26 -42.49 -55.36
CA ALA A 774 17.06 -43.61 -56.27
C ALA A 774 17.26 -43.19 -57.73
N GLN A 775 16.63 -42.08 -58.17
CA GLN A 775 16.82 -41.48 -59.49
C GLN A 775 18.31 -41.15 -59.75
N ARG A 776 19.01 -40.52 -58.81
CA ARG A 776 20.45 -40.25 -58.93
C ARG A 776 21.29 -41.52 -59.05
N ARG A 777 20.95 -42.60 -58.33
CA ARG A 777 21.62 -43.91 -58.45
C ARG A 777 21.37 -44.54 -59.83
N VAL A 778 20.12 -44.57 -60.30
CA VAL A 778 19.75 -45.11 -61.62
C VAL A 778 20.40 -44.31 -62.76
N LEU A 779 20.35 -42.97 -62.71
CA LEU A 779 21.00 -42.12 -63.72
C LEU A 779 22.52 -42.30 -63.74
N ARG A 780 23.18 -42.45 -62.59
CA ARG A 780 24.62 -42.78 -62.52
C ARG A 780 24.91 -44.16 -63.13
N ALA A 781 24.09 -45.17 -62.86
CA ALA A 781 24.24 -46.50 -63.45
C ALA A 781 24.03 -46.48 -64.97
N LEU A 782 23.00 -45.78 -65.47
CA LEU A 782 22.75 -45.60 -66.90
C LEU A 782 23.91 -44.84 -67.58
N LEU A 783 24.45 -43.78 -66.97
CA LEU A 783 25.62 -43.08 -67.48
C LEU A 783 26.87 -43.97 -67.51
N ALA A 784 27.08 -44.81 -66.49
CA ALA A 784 28.19 -45.78 -66.48
C ALA A 784 28.04 -46.83 -67.58
N LEU A 785 26.83 -47.37 -67.78
CA LEU A 785 26.52 -48.29 -68.89
C LEU A 785 26.72 -47.64 -70.26
N LEU A 786 26.18 -46.44 -70.48
CA LEU A 786 26.37 -45.68 -71.72
C LEU A 786 27.85 -45.32 -71.97
N THR A 787 28.63 -45.08 -70.91
CA THR A 787 30.08 -44.86 -71.02
C THR A 787 30.79 -46.15 -71.42
N ARG A 788 30.43 -47.29 -70.82
CA ARG A 788 30.98 -48.60 -71.18
C ARG A 788 30.64 -49.01 -72.61
N GLU A 789 29.38 -48.85 -73.03
CA GLU A 789 28.95 -49.12 -74.41
C GLU A 789 29.66 -48.21 -75.41
N ARG A 790 29.88 -46.93 -75.08
CA ARG A 790 30.71 -46.05 -75.90
C ARG A 790 32.14 -46.56 -75.98
N LEU A 791 32.81 -46.86 -74.86
CA LEU A 791 34.18 -47.38 -74.86
C LEU A 791 34.28 -48.65 -75.73
N LEU A 792 33.38 -49.62 -75.57
CA LEU A 792 33.32 -50.82 -76.43
C LEU A 792 33.10 -50.51 -77.91
N GLN A 793 32.45 -49.39 -78.27
CA GLN A 793 32.35 -48.91 -79.65
C GLN A 793 33.66 -48.26 -80.13
N TRP A 794 34.36 -47.50 -79.28
CA TRP A 794 35.71 -46.99 -79.59
C TRP A 794 36.69 -48.14 -79.80
N ASP A 795 36.73 -49.12 -78.89
CA ASP A 795 37.58 -50.32 -78.98
C ASP A 795 37.38 -51.05 -80.32
N ARG A 796 36.12 -51.36 -80.68
CA ARG A 796 35.76 -52.00 -81.97
C ARG A 796 36.13 -51.15 -83.19
N LEU A 797 36.04 -49.83 -83.09
CA LEU A 797 36.47 -48.92 -84.17
C LEU A 797 38.00 -48.86 -84.29
N GLU A 798 38.73 -48.98 -83.19
CA GLU A 798 40.19 -49.08 -83.20
C GLU A 798 40.68 -50.43 -83.70
N GLU A 799 40.05 -51.54 -83.32
CA GLU A 799 40.24 -52.85 -83.94
C GLU A 799 40.00 -52.77 -85.45
N ALA A 800 38.87 -52.21 -85.89
CA ALA A 800 38.55 -52.04 -87.31
C ALA A 800 39.59 -51.17 -88.06
N ARG A 801 40.09 -50.10 -87.43
CA ARG A 801 41.20 -49.27 -87.95
C ARG A 801 42.50 -50.08 -88.04
N GLN A 802 42.86 -50.83 -87.01
CA GLN A 802 44.05 -51.69 -87.02
C GLN A 802 43.94 -52.77 -88.11
N HIS A 803 42.77 -53.39 -88.28
CA HIS A 803 42.50 -54.34 -89.36
C HIS A 803 42.57 -53.68 -90.74
N SER A 804 42.09 -52.45 -90.90
CA SER A 804 42.19 -51.73 -92.18
C SER A 804 43.64 -51.36 -92.50
N SER A 805 44.43 -50.87 -91.53
CA SER A 805 45.87 -50.64 -91.67
C SER A 805 46.64 -51.92 -92.00
N ARG A 806 46.37 -53.03 -91.29
CA ARG A 806 46.94 -54.36 -91.60
C ARG A 806 46.57 -54.83 -93.01
N ARG A 807 45.34 -54.56 -93.49
CA ARG A 807 44.89 -54.86 -94.86
C ARG A 807 45.60 -54.00 -95.90
N VAL A 808 45.80 -52.70 -95.63
CA VAL A 808 46.53 -51.77 -96.51
C VAL A 808 47.99 -52.17 -96.61
N LEU A 809 48.68 -52.42 -95.48
CA LEU A 809 50.05 -52.91 -95.47
C LEU A 809 50.19 -54.23 -96.24
N ARG A 810 49.28 -55.19 -96.04
CA ARG A 810 49.21 -56.44 -96.83
C ARG A 810 48.85 -56.24 -98.31
N ARG A 811 48.35 -55.07 -98.73
CA ARG A 811 48.16 -54.70 -100.14
C ARG A 811 49.43 -54.06 -100.70
N CYS A 812 50.01 -53.10 -99.99
CA CYS A 812 51.25 -52.43 -100.36
C CYS A 812 52.42 -53.43 -100.49
N LEU A 813 52.58 -54.36 -99.54
CA LEU A 813 53.58 -55.43 -99.62
C LEU A 813 53.38 -56.34 -100.85
N ARG A 814 52.15 -56.67 -101.22
CA ARG A 814 51.88 -57.45 -102.44
C ARG A 814 52.17 -56.67 -103.72
N VAL A 815 51.87 -55.37 -103.75
CA VAL A 815 52.27 -54.49 -104.87
C VAL A 815 53.79 -54.35 -104.94
N TRP A 816 54.48 -54.24 -103.80
CA TRP A 816 55.93 -54.14 -103.71
C TRP A 816 56.64 -55.43 -104.15
N VAL A 817 56.15 -56.61 -103.78
CA VAL A 817 56.67 -57.90 -104.29
C VAL A 817 56.48 -58.04 -105.82
N LEU A 818 55.42 -57.46 -106.37
CA LEU A 818 55.18 -57.41 -107.82
C LEU A 818 55.94 -56.26 -108.54
N LEU A 819 56.48 -55.30 -107.80
CA LEU A 819 57.13 -54.10 -108.36
C LEU A 819 58.39 -54.43 -109.19
N PRO A 820 59.30 -55.34 -108.80
CA PRO A 820 60.41 -55.76 -109.66
C PRO A 820 59.95 -56.39 -110.98
N GLY A 821 58.80 -57.08 -110.98
CA GLY A 821 58.17 -57.59 -112.22
C GLY A 821 57.70 -56.44 -113.12
N ARG A 822 56.92 -55.51 -112.57
CA ARG A 822 56.46 -54.31 -113.31
C ARG A 822 57.60 -53.42 -113.78
N GLN A 823 58.68 -53.27 -113.01
CA GLN A 823 59.88 -52.54 -113.44
C GLN A 823 60.64 -53.24 -114.57
N ARG A 824 60.60 -54.58 -114.66
CA ARG A 824 61.11 -55.30 -115.84
C ARG A 824 60.20 -55.08 -117.05
N GLU A 825 58.88 -55.17 -116.89
CA GLU A 825 57.92 -54.86 -117.96
C GLU A 825 58.06 -53.43 -118.51
N GLU A 826 58.23 -52.42 -117.64
CA GLU A 826 58.45 -51.05 -118.10
C GLU A 826 59.83 -50.88 -118.75
N ARG A 827 60.91 -51.46 -118.19
CA ARG A 827 62.23 -51.45 -118.84
C ARG A 827 62.23 -52.14 -120.21
N GLU A 828 61.41 -53.18 -120.40
CA GLU A 828 61.21 -53.79 -121.72
C GLU A 828 60.42 -52.86 -122.66
N LYS A 829 59.39 -52.15 -122.19
CA LYS A 829 58.67 -51.16 -122.99
C LYS A 829 59.58 -49.97 -123.34
N GLU A 830 60.45 -49.56 -122.43
CA GLU A 830 61.46 -48.53 -122.64
C GLU A 830 62.52 -48.99 -123.63
N ALA A 831 63.06 -50.21 -123.51
CA ALA A 831 63.97 -50.79 -124.50
C ALA A 831 63.32 -50.89 -125.90
N ARG A 832 62.02 -51.26 -125.98
CA ARG A 832 61.26 -51.24 -127.25
C ARG A 832 61.06 -49.81 -127.77
N ARG A 833 60.80 -48.83 -126.91
CA ARG A 833 60.74 -47.39 -127.27
C ARG A 833 62.12 -46.86 -127.71
N GLU A 834 63.21 -47.32 -127.12
CA GLU A 834 64.58 -46.97 -127.50
C GLU A 834 64.99 -47.60 -128.82
N GLN A 835 64.61 -48.85 -129.10
CA GLN A 835 64.76 -49.45 -130.42
C GLN A 835 63.99 -48.67 -131.49
N LEU A 836 62.79 -48.16 -131.16
CA LEU A 836 62.04 -47.26 -132.05
C LEU A 836 62.72 -45.89 -132.20
N ARG A 837 63.25 -45.29 -131.12
CA ARG A 837 64.03 -44.03 -131.18
C ARG A 837 65.27 -44.18 -132.04
N ARG A 838 66.07 -45.24 -131.85
CA ARG A 838 67.25 -45.51 -132.68
C ARG A 838 66.90 -45.70 -134.15
N ARG A 839 65.81 -46.40 -134.47
CA ARG A 839 65.31 -46.50 -135.85
C ARG A 839 64.82 -45.17 -136.42
N VAL A 840 64.37 -44.23 -135.59
CA VAL A 840 64.05 -42.86 -136.02
C VAL A 840 65.33 -42.05 -136.22
N GLU A 841 66.34 -42.19 -135.34
CA GLU A 841 67.66 -41.55 -135.45
C GLU A 841 68.45 -42.07 -136.68
N GLU A 842 68.33 -43.36 -137.02
CA GLU A 842 68.87 -44.00 -138.24
C GLU A 842 68.25 -43.43 -139.52
N VAL A 843 66.99 -42.97 -139.47
CA VAL A 843 66.25 -42.40 -140.61
C VAL A 843 66.33 -40.86 -140.65
N LEU A 844 66.54 -40.22 -139.49
CA LEU A 844 66.61 -38.77 -139.31
C LEU A 844 67.76 -38.41 -138.35
N PRO A 845 68.99 -38.22 -138.85
CA PRO A 845 70.18 -37.97 -138.01
C PRO A 845 70.10 -36.74 -137.09
N ASP A 846 69.26 -35.76 -137.42
CA ASP A 846 69.06 -34.55 -136.61
C ASP A 846 68.13 -34.76 -135.39
N PHE A 847 67.48 -35.93 -135.25
CA PHE A 847 66.44 -36.18 -134.26
C PHE A 847 67.00 -36.42 -132.84
N ARG A 848 67.47 -35.36 -132.18
CA ARG A 848 67.99 -35.43 -130.80
C ARG A 848 66.88 -35.75 -129.78
N CYS A 849 66.76 -37.02 -129.41
CA CYS A 849 65.96 -37.45 -128.26
C CYS A 849 66.55 -36.91 -126.94
N SER A 850 66.07 -35.77 -126.43
CA SER A 850 66.39 -35.33 -125.07
C SER A 850 65.94 -36.38 -124.05
N PRO A 851 66.80 -36.83 -123.12
CA PRO A 851 66.37 -37.66 -122.01
C PRO A 851 65.48 -36.82 -121.09
N LEU A 852 64.19 -37.19 -120.97
CA LEU A 852 63.32 -36.66 -119.94
C LEU A 852 63.85 -37.10 -118.58
N GLY A 853 64.48 -36.16 -117.88
CA GLY A 853 65.03 -36.39 -116.55
C GLY A 853 63.93 -36.64 -115.51
N SER A 854 64.20 -37.60 -114.63
CA SER A 854 63.86 -37.62 -113.21
C SER A 854 62.85 -36.56 -112.72
N PHE A 855 61.62 -37.00 -112.48
CA PHE A 855 60.72 -36.49 -111.43
C PHE A 855 60.42 -37.64 -110.46
#